data_AF-A0A135S314-F1
#
_entry.id   AF-A0A135S314-F1
#
_cell.length_a   1.000
_cell.length_b   1.000
_cell.length_c   1.000
_cell.angle_alpha   90.00
_cell.angle_beta   90.00
_cell.angle_gamma   90.00
#
_symmetry.space_group_name_H-M   'P 1'
#
loop_
_entity.id
_entity.type
_entity.pdbx_description
1 polymer ?
#
loop_
_entity_poly.entity_id
_entity_poly.type
_entity_poly.pdbx_seq_one_letter_code
_entity_poly.pdbx_strand_id
1 'polypeptide(L)'
;MRTVVDVRDSNSTTTYTNVGPQPSDSPPSGSRPAFSQPRRARGLSMQREPDFNTNIDLDGDIWLPDKSDVELGEIPENEGDFSSWLGVLIAAKEKHGRDGVLAVWEAVKRRRSWKDVTSEEAKSFWGIILETVLHDEDKLKGVALFAECLLHDNSAQWPSLYLTTVSHCLRKGQYRRALQWHMRLMPNFDPGQEAFGTLLRQFAVTAEPDMHQTLQALYLTAIHRGFYNEIIPLLYESGLSQQCAGWRHAFIRHDDLPPPNAESQPYLSFLARYYPTTTLELEEQVVIGLNSKAYWDAQDDSLWEAINDTHGDESGPPGRQHSDKLGARWFASSWVPLDFAIHAVHALGVHHIGPLSLQSIALRESTAKGVMARIEQLRTVNIGIGHSAYAWVLKRFAENNDDELLAELLHTDIHPDVFDDPAILASIRDKAFDEGDWKTHRLLLAVQPAMVEDSVDSTSNILLHHFVDEGRFKQALALLDEMRTMDIEVHASTIQHICASILDPLPWNPKTTAHNQEAFSTAIAFLTRLTLLQKPLHSRYWQKILFGLGKFGRFGVLEEISLGILDTYQHLCISNAGLLPVHLLDAPPLGVESSARNVLVPTDLPISHEQHPMRRIFDNPALHAAIVRWGFKAGGSQCLDPAKDVSSDSEATGGGFSLARGVRLLAVLNDRGIPFRTSVVQEEVVKCLARTYLSRVSGAPRMNADLPPLKSTLELFNKAAARRLLPDVAELQDLMTEARGKQRRGL
;
A
#
# COMPACT_ATOMS: atom_id res chain seq x y z
N MET A 1 -57.60 -24.49 21.58
CA MET A 1 -58.96 -24.20 21.10
C MET A 1 -58.83 -23.62 19.69
N ARG A 2 -59.20 -24.41 18.67
CA ARG A 2 -59.45 -24.05 17.25
C ARG A 2 -58.26 -23.49 16.42
N THR A 3 -58.03 -23.84 15.15
CA THR A 3 -58.33 -24.98 14.26
C THR A 3 -57.55 -24.69 12.98
N VAL A 4 -56.97 -25.73 12.39
CA VAL A 4 -56.51 -25.84 11.00
C VAL A 4 -57.66 -25.59 10.03
N VAL A 5 -57.44 -24.94 8.87
CA VAL A 5 -58.18 -25.19 7.61
C VAL A 5 -57.30 -24.85 6.37
N ASP A 6 -57.10 -25.88 5.54
CA ASP A 6 -56.71 -25.92 4.12
C ASP A 6 -57.62 -25.12 3.18
N VAL A 7 -57.10 -24.64 2.03
CA VAL A 7 -57.73 -24.76 0.69
C VAL A 7 -56.60 -24.65 -0.36
N ARG A 8 -56.12 -25.73 -0.99
CA ARG A 8 -56.56 -26.41 -2.23
C ARG A 8 -56.56 -25.57 -3.54
N ASP A 9 -55.79 -26.11 -4.48
CA ASP A 9 -55.72 -25.85 -5.92
C ASP A 9 -57.07 -25.86 -6.66
N SER A 10 -57.13 -25.18 -7.82
CA SER A 10 -57.77 -25.69 -9.05
C SER A 10 -57.46 -24.81 -10.28
N ASN A 11 -56.98 -25.50 -11.32
CA ASN A 11 -56.62 -25.08 -12.67
C ASN A 11 -57.74 -24.42 -13.50
N SER A 12 -57.35 -23.62 -14.52
CA SER A 12 -57.63 -23.87 -15.96
C SER A 12 -57.12 -22.70 -16.84
N THR A 13 -56.14 -22.92 -17.72
CA THR A 13 -56.22 -23.37 -19.14
C THR A 13 -56.26 -22.19 -20.14
N THR A 14 -55.22 -22.04 -20.97
CA THR A 14 -55.26 -21.75 -22.44
C THR A 14 -53.83 -21.54 -22.97
N THR A 15 -53.24 -22.56 -23.61
CA THR A 15 -53.02 -22.72 -25.07
C THR A 15 -51.91 -21.88 -25.70
N TYR A 16 -50.84 -22.62 -26.04
CA TYR A 16 -49.84 -22.43 -27.10
C TYR A 16 -50.26 -21.56 -28.29
N THR A 17 -49.33 -20.70 -28.75
CA THR A 17 -48.90 -20.68 -30.17
C THR A 17 -47.47 -20.15 -30.26
N ASN A 18 -46.70 -20.89 -31.05
CA ASN A 18 -45.26 -20.80 -31.27
C ASN A 18 -45.08 -20.29 -32.71
N VAL A 19 -44.42 -19.16 -32.94
CA VAL A 19 -43.92 -18.72 -34.25
C VAL A 19 -42.66 -17.88 -34.03
N GLY A 20 -41.50 -18.42 -34.41
CA GLY A 20 -40.24 -17.67 -34.47
C GLY A 20 -40.19 -16.69 -35.66
N PRO A 21 -39.10 -15.93 -35.77
CA PRO A 21 -38.39 -15.95 -37.04
C PRO A 21 -36.86 -16.05 -36.88
N GLN A 22 -36.29 -16.73 -37.86
CA GLN A 22 -34.86 -16.88 -38.15
C GLN A 22 -34.31 -15.66 -38.94
N PRO A 23 -32.99 -15.60 -39.25
CA PRO A 23 -32.18 -14.38 -39.24
C PRO A 23 -31.91 -13.74 -40.62
N SER A 24 -31.59 -12.45 -40.61
CA SER A 24 -30.92 -11.61 -41.64
C SER A 24 -30.82 -10.21 -40.97
N ASP A 25 -29.76 -9.42 -41.00
CA ASP A 25 -28.80 -9.12 -42.04
C ASP A 25 -27.46 -8.63 -41.44
N SER A 26 -26.39 -8.88 -42.17
CA SER A 26 -25.04 -8.36 -41.93
C SER A 26 -24.97 -6.85 -42.24
N PRO A 27 -24.18 -6.05 -41.48
CA PRO A 27 -23.63 -4.80 -41.99
C PRO A 27 -22.15 -4.95 -42.37
N PRO A 28 -21.64 -4.04 -43.22
CA PRO A 28 -20.55 -4.33 -44.15
C PRO A 28 -19.15 -4.14 -43.59
N SER A 29 -18.22 -4.87 -44.21
CA SER A 29 -16.77 -4.78 -44.11
C SER A 29 -16.24 -3.35 -44.17
N GLY A 30 -15.79 -2.85 -43.01
CA GLY A 30 -14.95 -1.67 -42.89
C GLY A 30 -13.51 -1.98 -43.28
N SER A 31 -13.09 -1.38 -44.38
CA SER A 31 -11.77 -1.48 -45.00
C SER A 31 -10.63 -1.08 -44.06
N ARG A 32 -9.71 -2.02 -43.80
CA ARG A 32 -8.34 -1.72 -43.35
C ARG A 32 -7.58 -1.02 -44.48
N PRO A 33 -6.97 0.16 -44.29
CA PRO A 33 -5.97 0.64 -45.22
C PRO A 33 -4.65 -0.12 -44.99
N ALA A 34 -4.17 -0.73 -46.07
CA ALA A 34 -2.90 -1.40 -46.16
C ALA A 34 -1.71 -0.43 -46.06
N PHE A 35 -0.61 -0.99 -45.55
CA PHE A 35 0.78 -0.59 -45.73
C PHE A 35 1.04 0.30 -46.96
N SER A 36 1.62 1.46 -46.72
CA SER A 36 2.22 2.31 -47.76
C SER A 36 3.67 2.65 -47.40
N GLN A 37 4.60 1.87 -47.93
CA GLN A 37 5.90 2.31 -48.43
C GLN A 37 6.20 1.42 -49.66
N PRO A 38 6.93 1.86 -50.72
CA PRO A 38 7.96 2.91 -50.71
C PRO A 38 7.88 3.90 -51.88
N ARG A 39 8.40 5.13 -51.70
CA ARG A 39 8.81 5.96 -52.84
C ARG A 39 10.24 6.47 -52.64
N ARG A 40 11.14 5.85 -53.41
CA ARG A 40 12.44 6.39 -53.82
C ARG A 40 12.24 7.77 -54.45
N ALA A 41 13.02 8.74 -54.00
CA ALA A 41 13.47 9.86 -54.82
C ALA A 41 14.96 10.11 -54.52
N ARG A 42 15.81 9.77 -55.51
CA ARG A 42 17.10 10.44 -55.77
C ARG A 42 16.80 11.93 -55.99
N GLY A 43 17.60 12.93 -55.63
CA GLY A 43 19.01 13.02 -55.27
C GLY A 43 19.52 14.34 -55.84
N LEU A 44 20.16 15.18 -55.02
CA LEU A 44 20.97 16.38 -55.37
C LEU A 44 21.78 16.67 -54.08
N SER A 45 22.94 16.04 -53.85
CA SER A 45 24.30 16.35 -54.34
C SER A 45 24.93 17.64 -53.80
N MET A 46 26.07 17.41 -53.13
CA MET A 46 27.28 18.23 -52.99
C MET A 46 27.31 19.41 -52.02
N GLN A 47 28.06 19.21 -50.93
CA GLN A 47 29.32 19.89 -50.58
C GLN A 47 29.77 19.31 -49.22
N ARG A 48 31.03 18.98 -48.90
CA ARG A 48 32.32 18.92 -49.58
C ARG A 48 33.25 18.25 -48.55
N GLU A 49 33.80 17.08 -48.85
CA GLU A 49 34.88 16.48 -48.05
C GLU A 49 36.19 17.27 -48.25
N PRO A 50 37.07 17.36 -47.25
CA PRO A 50 38.48 17.57 -47.49
C PRO A 50 39.24 16.25 -47.34
N ASP A 51 39.82 15.82 -48.45
CA ASP A 51 40.90 14.84 -48.54
C ASP A 51 42.07 15.22 -47.62
N PHE A 52 42.55 14.28 -46.81
CA PHE A 52 43.89 14.33 -46.23
C PHE A 52 44.73 13.21 -46.84
N ASN A 53 45.37 13.54 -47.96
CA ASN A 53 46.56 12.83 -48.41
C ASN A 53 47.68 13.88 -48.50
N THR A 54 48.54 13.91 -47.50
CA THR A 54 49.83 14.59 -47.56
C THR A 54 50.84 13.76 -46.80
N ASN A 55 51.73 13.13 -47.57
CA ASN A 55 53.06 12.72 -47.12
C ASN A 55 53.70 13.89 -46.37
N ILE A 56 54.10 13.66 -45.12
CA ILE A 56 55.09 14.47 -44.42
C ILE A 56 56.08 13.49 -43.77
N ASP A 57 57.32 13.92 -43.86
CA ASP A 57 58.55 13.18 -43.73
C ASP A 57 58.80 12.51 -42.37
N LEU A 58 59.63 11.47 -42.46
CA LEU A 58 60.43 10.91 -41.40
C LEU A 58 61.29 12.00 -40.73
N ASP A 59 61.59 11.78 -39.45
CA ASP A 59 62.41 12.59 -38.54
C ASP A 59 61.73 13.78 -37.87
N GLY A 60 61.30 13.54 -36.63
CA GLY A 60 60.87 14.55 -35.69
C GLY A 60 60.67 13.94 -34.31
N ASP A 61 61.78 13.79 -33.57
CA ASP A 61 61.82 13.40 -32.16
C ASP A 61 60.81 14.20 -31.32
N ILE A 62 59.74 13.52 -30.90
CA ILE A 62 58.86 13.97 -29.81
C ILE A 62 58.88 12.86 -28.76
N TRP A 63 59.56 13.15 -27.66
CA TRP A 63 59.64 12.33 -26.45
C TRP A 63 58.24 11.91 -25.97
N LEU A 64 57.91 10.63 -26.16
CA LEU A 64 56.89 9.91 -25.41
C LEU A 64 57.57 9.30 -24.17
N PRO A 65 57.08 9.52 -22.94
CA PRO A 65 57.57 8.76 -21.80
C PRO A 65 57.16 7.30 -21.98
N ASP A 66 58.14 6.44 -21.76
CA ASP A 66 58.15 5.01 -22.06
C ASP A 66 56.95 4.27 -21.46
N LYS A 67 56.39 3.37 -22.25
CA LYS A 67 55.53 2.30 -21.76
C LYS A 67 56.41 1.29 -21.01
N SER A 68 55.78 0.58 -20.07
CA SER A 68 56.30 -0.50 -19.22
C SER A 68 57.33 -0.11 -18.17
N ASP A 69 56.88 -0.09 -16.90
CA ASP A 69 57.31 -1.10 -15.92
C ASP A 69 56.47 -0.98 -14.66
N VAL A 70 55.26 -1.54 -14.73
CA VAL A 70 54.65 -2.10 -13.52
C VAL A 70 55.28 -3.47 -13.39
N GLU A 71 56.21 -3.65 -12.45
CA GLU A 71 56.75 -4.97 -12.06
C GLU A 71 55.59 -5.86 -11.60
N LEU A 72 54.95 -6.52 -12.55
CA LEU A 72 54.06 -7.64 -12.32
C LEU A 72 54.97 -8.82 -11.96
N GLY A 73 54.98 -9.19 -10.68
CA GLY A 73 55.64 -10.41 -10.21
C GLY A 73 55.21 -11.62 -11.05
N GLU A 74 56.14 -12.57 -11.22
CA GLU A 74 56.08 -13.78 -12.05
C GLU A 74 54.67 -14.12 -12.58
N ILE A 75 54.43 -13.80 -13.85
CA ILE A 75 53.16 -14.12 -14.51
C ILE A 75 53.05 -15.65 -14.55
N PRO A 76 51.97 -16.25 -14.02
CA PRO A 76 51.83 -17.71 -13.97
C PRO A 76 52.00 -18.34 -15.35
N GLU A 77 52.87 -19.34 -15.45
CA GLU A 77 53.05 -20.16 -16.67
C GLU A 77 51.87 -21.11 -16.90
N ASN A 78 51.03 -21.34 -15.88
CA ASN A 78 49.93 -22.29 -15.95
C ASN A 78 48.68 -21.67 -16.60
N GLU A 79 48.28 -22.21 -17.75
CA GLU A 79 47.32 -21.62 -18.69
C GLU A 79 45.85 -21.60 -18.24
N GLY A 80 45.50 -22.13 -17.06
CA GLY A 80 44.10 -22.32 -16.67
C GLY A 80 43.72 -22.14 -15.21
N ASP A 81 44.64 -21.69 -14.34
CA ASP A 81 44.36 -21.63 -12.90
C ASP A 81 43.96 -20.21 -12.44
N PHE A 82 42.66 -19.95 -12.32
CA PHE A 82 42.11 -18.67 -11.86
C PHE A 82 42.57 -18.29 -10.46
N SER A 83 42.94 -19.26 -9.60
CA SER A 83 43.43 -18.99 -8.25
C SER A 83 44.77 -18.24 -8.28
N SER A 84 45.69 -18.64 -9.17
CA SER A 84 46.98 -17.98 -9.36
C SER A 84 46.82 -16.56 -9.93
N TRP A 85 45.93 -16.39 -10.90
CA TRP A 85 45.65 -15.09 -11.52
C TRP A 85 44.89 -14.14 -10.61
N LEU A 86 43.99 -14.66 -9.76
CA LEU A 86 43.31 -13.88 -8.74
C LEU A 86 44.30 -13.36 -7.69
N GLY A 87 45.27 -14.18 -7.26
CA GLY A 87 46.36 -13.74 -6.38
C GLY A 87 47.19 -12.60 -6.98
N VAL A 88 47.56 -12.71 -8.26
CA VAL A 88 48.29 -11.66 -8.99
C VAL A 88 47.43 -10.40 -9.14
N LEU A 89 46.14 -10.54 -9.43
CA LEU A 89 45.21 -9.43 -9.59
C LEU A 89 45.02 -8.66 -8.28
N ILE A 90 44.86 -9.37 -7.15
CA ILE A 90 44.72 -8.76 -5.82
C ILE A 90 46.02 -8.04 -5.45
N ALA A 91 47.18 -8.68 -5.60
CA ALA A 91 48.47 -8.05 -5.33
C ALA A 91 48.72 -6.80 -6.22
N ALA A 92 48.33 -6.86 -7.50
CA ALA A 92 48.43 -5.73 -8.42
C ALA A 92 47.45 -4.59 -8.05
N LYS A 93 46.24 -4.92 -7.58
CA LYS A 93 45.26 -3.95 -7.07
C LYS A 93 45.76 -3.26 -5.80
N GLU A 94 46.39 -3.99 -4.89
CA GLU A 94 46.94 -3.43 -3.64
C GLU A 94 48.15 -2.53 -3.89
N LYS A 95 49.07 -2.94 -4.78
CA LYS A 95 50.34 -2.21 -5.03
C LYS A 95 50.17 -1.03 -5.98
N HIS A 96 49.32 -1.16 -7.01
CA HIS A 96 49.23 -0.20 -8.12
C HIS A 96 47.79 0.25 -8.43
N GLY A 97 46.82 -0.09 -7.58
CA GLY A 97 45.44 0.39 -7.70
C GLY A 97 44.78 -0.02 -9.03
N ARG A 98 44.19 0.97 -9.74
CA ARG A 98 43.48 0.74 -11.01
C ARG A 98 44.42 0.37 -12.16
N ASP A 99 45.61 0.99 -12.21
CA ASP A 99 46.56 0.78 -13.31
C ASP A 99 47.17 -0.62 -13.26
N GLY A 100 47.37 -1.16 -12.05
CA GLY A 100 47.77 -2.55 -11.85
C GLY A 100 46.75 -3.55 -12.39
N VAL A 101 45.46 -3.34 -12.12
CA VAL A 101 44.37 -4.19 -12.63
C VAL A 101 44.27 -4.12 -14.15
N LEU A 102 44.42 -2.93 -14.75
CA LEU A 102 44.42 -2.76 -16.20
C LEU A 102 45.63 -3.44 -16.88
N ALA A 103 46.80 -3.42 -16.25
CA ALA A 103 47.99 -4.10 -16.75
C ALA A 103 47.79 -5.63 -16.78
N VAL A 104 47.19 -6.19 -15.72
CA VAL A 104 46.80 -7.61 -15.68
C VAL A 104 45.74 -7.93 -16.73
N TRP A 105 44.74 -7.07 -16.92
CA TRP A 105 43.71 -7.21 -17.96
C TRP A 105 44.30 -7.25 -19.38
N GLU A 106 45.23 -6.35 -19.72
CA GLU A 106 45.88 -6.35 -21.04
C GLU A 106 46.76 -7.60 -21.26
N ALA A 107 47.29 -8.22 -20.20
CA ALA A 107 47.98 -9.50 -20.28
C ALA A 107 47.00 -10.66 -20.54
N VAL A 108 45.84 -10.65 -19.88
CA VAL A 108 44.77 -11.65 -20.05
C VAL A 108 44.17 -11.60 -21.45
N LYS A 109 43.91 -10.39 -21.97
CA LYS A 109 43.34 -10.16 -23.30
C LYS A 109 44.22 -10.71 -24.43
N ARG A 110 45.54 -10.70 -24.26
CA ARG A 110 46.50 -11.22 -25.24
C ARG A 110 46.50 -12.76 -25.35
N ARG A 111 46.07 -13.48 -24.32
CA ARG A 111 46.19 -14.95 -24.24
C ARG A 111 45.00 -15.72 -24.82
N ARG A 112 43.79 -15.13 -24.88
CA ARG A 112 42.55 -15.66 -25.54
C ARG A 112 42.11 -17.12 -25.26
N SER A 113 42.73 -17.86 -24.33
CA SER A 113 42.49 -19.31 -24.14
C SER A 113 41.88 -19.68 -22.78
N TRP A 114 40.69 -19.18 -22.46
CA TRP A 114 40.02 -19.45 -21.17
C TRP A 114 38.78 -20.34 -21.37
N LYS A 115 38.79 -21.53 -20.75
CA LYS A 115 37.71 -22.53 -20.87
C LYS A 115 36.83 -22.66 -19.63
N ASP A 116 37.37 -22.42 -18.44
CA ASP A 116 36.58 -22.29 -17.22
C ASP A 116 36.28 -20.81 -16.98
N VAL A 117 35.03 -20.42 -16.83
CA VAL A 117 34.62 -19.03 -16.55
C VAL A 117 33.63 -18.99 -15.39
N THR A 118 33.28 -20.15 -14.84
CA THR A 118 32.15 -20.33 -13.91
C THR A 118 32.57 -20.64 -12.48
N SER A 119 33.85 -20.99 -12.24
CA SER A 119 34.40 -21.16 -10.89
C SER A 119 34.25 -19.88 -10.04
N GLU A 120 34.13 -20.04 -8.72
CA GLU A 120 33.95 -18.91 -7.79
C GLU A 120 35.16 -17.94 -7.81
N GLU A 121 36.35 -18.48 -8.05
CA GLU A 121 37.58 -17.72 -8.24
C GLU A 121 37.54 -16.93 -9.57
N ALA A 122 36.98 -17.51 -10.63
CA ALA A 122 36.78 -16.83 -11.91
C ALA A 122 35.75 -15.69 -11.79
N LYS A 123 34.62 -15.93 -11.11
CA LYS A 123 33.61 -14.87 -10.85
C LYS A 123 34.22 -13.69 -10.10
N SER A 124 35.03 -13.96 -9.08
CA SER A 124 35.73 -12.94 -8.29
C SER A 124 36.76 -12.17 -9.13
N PHE A 125 37.54 -12.89 -9.94
CA PHE A 125 38.52 -12.31 -10.85
C PHE A 125 37.87 -11.37 -11.87
N TRP A 126 36.83 -11.84 -12.56
CA TRP A 126 36.10 -11.05 -13.55
C TRP A 126 35.35 -9.88 -12.93
N GLY A 127 34.81 -10.05 -11.71
CA GLY A 127 34.16 -8.99 -10.94
C GLY A 127 35.10 -7.82 -10.64
N ILE A 128 36.32 -8.09 -10.17
CA ILE A 128 37.32 -7.05 -9.87
C ILE A 128 37.71 -6.27 -11.14
N ILE A 129 37.94 -6.96 -12.25
CA ILE A 129 38.26 -6.31 -13.53
C ILE A 129 37.09 -5.42 -13.97
N LEU A 130 35.86 -5.95 -13.94
CA LEU A 130 34.68 -5.20 -14.35
C LEU A 130 34.52 -3.94 -13.49
N GLU A 131 34.58 -4.04 -12.16
CA GLU A 131 34.49 -2.90 -11.24
C GLU A 131 35.46 -1.77 -11.57
N THR A 132 36.71 -2.10 -11.92
CA THR A 132 37.71 -1.08 -12.28
C THR A 132 37.41 -0.40 -13.61
N VAL A 133 36.78 -1.10 -14.55
CA VAL A 133 36.52 -0.66 -15.92
C VAL A 133 35.17 0.05 -16.08
N LEU A 134 34.21 -0.14 -15.16
CA LEU A 134 32.88 0.48 -15.21
C LEU A 134 32.89 2.02 -15.35
N HIS A 135 33.99 2.68 -14.95
CA HIS A 135 34.15 4.12 -15.01
C HIS A 135 34.67 4.64 -16.36
N ASP A 136 35.23 3.80 -17.22
CA ASP A 136 35.84 4.17 -18.51
C ASP A 136 35.08 3.49 -19.67
N GLU A 137 34.44 4.30 -20.50
CA GLU A 137 33.61 3.84 -21.62
C GLU A 137 34.39 3.06 -22.68
N ASP A 138 35.61 3.47 -23.00
CA ASP A 138 36.37 2.83 -24.07
C ASP A 138 36.97 1.51 -23.59
N LYS A 139 37.34 1.44 -22.31
CA LYS A 139 37.73 0.19 -21.67
C LYS A 139 36.54 -0.77 -21.50
N LEU A 140 35.34 -0.27 -21.15
CA LEU A 140 34.14 -1.09 -21.00
C LEU A 140 33.67 -1.66 -22.35
N LYS A 141 33.74 -0.89 -23.44
CA LYS A 141 33.56 -1.42 -24.81
C LYS A 141 34.60 -2.50 -25.14
N GLY A 142 35.85 -2.31 -24.72
CA GLY A 142 36.92 -3.30 -24.88
C GLY A 142 36.64 -4.61 -24.14
N VAL A 143 36.08 -4.54 -22.93
CA VAL A 143 35.64 -5.71 -22.15
C VAL A 143 34.43 -6.38 -22.81
N ALA A 144 33.44 -5.62 -23.25
CA ALA A 144 32.27 -6.18 -23.93
C ALA A 144 32.64 -6.91 -25.22
N LEU A 145 33.53 -6.34 -26.04
CA LEU A 145 34.05 -7.00 -27.25
C LEU A 145 34.82 -8.29 -26.92
N PHE A 146 35.61 -8.30 -25.84
CA PHE A 146 36.30 -9.50 -25.40
C PHE A 146 35.32 -10.58 -24.93
N ALA A 147 34.28 -10.19 -24.18
CA ALA A 147 33.24 -11.12 -23.74
C ALA A 147 32.47 -11.69 -24.94
N GLU A 148 32.21 -10.90 -25.99
CA GLU A 148 31.62 -11.38 -27.24
C GLU A 148 32.54 -12.40 -27.94
N CYS A 149 33.85 -12.14 -28.01
CA CYS A 149 34.82 -13.12 -28.51
C CYS A 149 34.84 -14.40 -27.66
N LEU A 150 34.81 -14.28 -26.33
CA LEU A 150 34.79 -15.42 -25.42
C LEU A 150 33.56 -16.31 -25.64
N LEU A 151 32.40 -15.69 -25.87
CA LEU A 151 31.16 -16.38 -26.18
C LEU A 151 31.21 -17.06 -27.55
N HIS A 152 31.80 -16.42 -28.56
CA HIS A 152 31.90 -16.98 -29.91
C HIS A 152 32.93 -18.12 -30.01
N ASP A 153 34.10 -17.93 -29.43
CA ASP A 153 35.25 -18.83 -29.60
C ASP A 153 35.20 -20.02 -28.62
N ASN A 154 34.74 -19.82 -27.39
CA ASN A 154 34.78 -20.82 -26.31
C ASN A 154 33.39 -21.21 -25.77
N SER A 155 32.30 -20.66 -26.31
CA SER A 155 30.92 -20.85 -25.81
C SER A 155 30.71 -20.49 -24.33
N ALA A 156 31.62 -19.72 -23.74
CA ALA A 156 31.59 -19.36 -22.34
C ALA A 156 31.08 -17.93 -22.14
N GLN A 157 30.12 -17.76 -21.22
CA GLN A 157 29.54 -16.45 -20.90
C GLN A 157 30.29 -15.78 -19.75
N TRP A 158 30.54 -14.48 -19.88
CA TRP A 158 31.10 -13.68 -18.78
C TRP A 158 30.06 -13.55 -17.65
N PRO A 159 30.34 -14.02 -16.42
CA PRO A 159 29.38 -14.01 -15.33
C PRO A 159 28.96 -12.59 -14.94
N SER A 160 27.64 -12.35 -14.84
CA SER A 160 27.05 -11.12 -14.32
C SER A 160 27.48 -9.82 -15.02
N LEU A 161 28.00 -9.88 -16.25
CA LEU A 161 28.43 -8.70 -17.02
C LEU A 161 27.28 -7.69 -17.18
N TYR A 162 26.11 -8.19 -17.57
CA TYR A 162 24.90 -7.38 -17.72
C TYR A 162 24.47 -6.77 -16.39
N LEU A 163 24.26 -7.60 -15.36
CA LEU A 163 23.71 -7.17 -14.07
C LEU A 163 24.58 -6.11 -13.42
N THR A 164 25.90 -6.32 -13.37
CA THR A 164 26.84 -5.39 -12.75
C THR A 164 26.90 -4.06 -13.50
N THR A 165 26.94 -4.09 -14.84
CA THR A 165 27.03 -2.88 -15.68
C THR A 165 25.76 -2.03 -15.60
N VAL A 166 24.59 -2.65 -15.78
CA VAL A 166 23.29 -1.95 -15.75
C VAL A 166 22.99 -1.46 -14.33
N SER A 167 23.18 -2.29 -13.30
CA SER A 167 22.97 -1.88 -11.90
C SER A 167 23.89 -0.73 -11.49
N HIS A 168 25.14 -0.71 -11.94
CA HIS A 168 26.05 0.41 -11.69
C HIS A 168 25.54 1.71 -12.33
N CYS A 169 25.07 1.66 -13.58
CA CYS A 169 24.52 2.82 -14.26
C CYS A 169 23.27 3.35 -13.54
N LEU A 170 22.37 2.46 -13.12
CA LEU A 170 21.15 2.82 -12.38
C LEU A 170 21.49 3.45 -11.02
N ARG A 171 22.40 2.86 -10.23
CA ARG A 171 22.85 3.42 -8.93
C ARG A 171 23.49 4.81 -9.04
N LYS A 172 24.08 5.14 -10.19
CA LYS A 172 24.71 6.45 -10.45
C LYS A 172 23.77 7.45 -11.13
N GLY A 173 22.50 7.12 -11.35
CA GLY A 173 21.54 7.96 -12.07
C GLY A 173 21.85 8.15 -13.55
N GLN A 174 22.69 7.27 -14.14
CA GLN A 174 23.10 7.34 -15.54
C GLN A 174 22.12 6.58 -16.44
N TYR A 175 20.88 7.04 -16.49
CA TYR A 175 19.75 6.34 -17.13
C TYR A 175 19.92 6.04 -18.62
N ARG A 176 20.36 7.05 -19.39
CA ARG A 176 20.62 6.87 -20.83
C ARG A 176 21.72 5.83 -21.10
N ARG A 177 22.74 5.84 -20.25
CA ARG A 177 23.86 4.90 -20.32
C ARG A 177 23.40 3.47 -19.99
N ALA A 178 22.54 3.32 -18.98
CA ALA A 178 21.93 2.04 -18.64
C ALA A 178 21.16 1.43 -19.83
N LEU A 179 20.34 2.24 -20.53
CA LEU A 179 19.58 1.78 -21.69
C LEU A 179 20.48 1.39 -22.87
N GLN A 180 21.55 2.17 -23.13
CA GLN A 180 22.52 1.84 -24.19
C GLN A 180 23.20 0.49 -23.95
N TRP A 181 23.66 0.25 -22.72
CA TRP A 181 24.28 -1.01 -22.34
C TRP A 181 23.28 -2.16 -22.31
N HIS A 182 22.04 -1.93 -21.90
CA HIS A 182 20.97 -2.91 -22.01
C HIS A 182 20.76 -3.38 -23.45
N MET A 183 20.56 -2.44 -24.38
CA MET A 183 20.34 -2.77 -25.80
C MET A 183 21.53 -3.52 -26.42
N ARG A 184 22.75 -3.25 -25.94
CA ARG A 184 23.96 -3.91 -26.42
C ARG A 184 24.17 -5.30 -25.83
N LEU A 185 23.93 -5.48 -24.53
CA LEU A 185 24.28 -6.70 -23.81
C LEU A 185 23.14 -7.73 -23.77
N MET A 186 21.88 -7.29 -23.74
CA MET A 186 20.70 -8.18 -23.61
C MET A 186 20.66 -9.32 -24.65
N PRO A 187 20.99 -9.12 -25.94
CA PRO A 187 20.91 -10.20 -26.93
C PRO A 187 21.89 -11.35 -26.69
N ASN A 188 23.06 -11.08 -26.10
CA ASN A 188 24.17 -12.04 -25.99
C ASN A 188 24.48 -12.45 -24.54
N PHE A 189 24.14 -11.61 -23.56
CA PHE A 189 24.41 -11.77 -22.14
C PHE A 189 23.13 -11.59 -21.33
N ASP A 190 22.10 -12.36 -21.68
CA ASP A 190 20.83 -12.37 -20.96
C ASP A 190 21.04 -12.86 -19.51
N PRO A 191 20.70 -12.06 -18.48
CA PRO A 191 20.80 -12.48 -17.09
C PRO A 191 19.77 -13.57 -16.69
N GLY A 192 18.78 -13.85 -17.53
CA GLY A 192 17.66 -14.74 -17.19
C GLY A 192 16.54 -14.02 -16.43
N GLN A 193 15.35 -14.63 -16.42
CA GLN A 193 14.11 -14.02 -15.91
C GLN A 193 14.21 -13.63 -14.43
N GLU A 194 14.70 -14.53 -13.57
CA GLU A 194 14.79 -14.31 -12.12
C GLU A 194 15.76 -13.18 -11.74
N ALA A 195 16.95 -13.17 -12.33
CA ALA A 195 17.96 -12.16 -12.03
C ALA A 195 17.58 -10.79 -12.61
N PHE A 196 16.91 -10.75 -13.77
CA PHE A 196 16.35 -9.53 -14.32
C PHE A 196 15.20 -8.98 -13.45
N GLY A 197 14.29 -9.85 -13.00
CA GLY A 197 13.22 -9.49 -12.07
C GLY A 197 13.76 -8.93 -10.76
N THR A 198 14.80 -9.56 -10.20
CA THR A 198 15.49 -9.09 -8.99
C THR A 198 16.10 -7.69 -9.18
N LEU A 199 16.71 -7.42 -10.34
CA LEU A 199 17.21 -6.08 -10.69
C LEU A 199 16.07 -5.06 -10.74
N LEU A 200 14.93 -5.39 -11.38
CA LEU A 200 13.78 -4.49 -11.43
C LEU A 200 13.24 -4.20 -10.02
N ARG A 201 13.04 -5.23 -9.18
CA ARG A 201 12.58 -5.07 -7.79
C ARG A 201 13.52 -4.18 -6.97
N GLN A 202 14.84 -4.36 -7.10
CA GLN A 202 15.83 -3.58 -6.36
C GLN A 202 15.69 -2.07 -6.62
N PHE A 203 15.45 -1.67 -7.86
CA PHE A 203 15.37 -0.25 -8.22
C PHE A 203 13.93 0.30 -8.24
N ALA A 204 12.91 -0.55 -8.29
CA ALA A 204 11.50 -0.17 -8.32
C ALA A 204 11.04 0.54 -7.03
N VAL A 205 11.67 0.31 -5.88
CA VAL A 205 11.32 0.99 -4.62
C VAL A 205 11.68 2.49 -4.65
N THR A 206 12.54 2.91 -5.59
CA THR A 206 13.01 4.31 -5.67
C THR A 206 11.94 5.21 -6.28
N ALA A 207 11.48 6.23 -5.54
CA ALA A 207 10.42 7.15 -5.98
C ALA A 207 10.77 8.10 -7.16
N GLU A 208 11.93 7.94 -7.79
CA GLU A 208 12.41 8.84 -8.84
C GLU A 208 11.73 8.54 -10.19
N PRO A 209 11.08 9.52 -10.84
CA PRO A 209 10.32 9.26 -12.07
C PRO A 209 11.21 8.83 -13.24
N ASP A 210 12.42 9.38 -13.35
CA ASP A 210 13.36 9.06 -14.44
C ASP A 210 13.88 7.62 -14.32
N MET A 211 14.05 7.12 -13.09
CA MET A 211 14.36 5.72 -12.82
C MET A 211 13.25 4.81 -13.32
N HIS A 212 11.99 5.09 -12.96
CA HIS A 212 10.86 4.26 -13.39
C HIS A 212 10.65 4.26 -14.91
N GLN A 213 10.81 5.41 -15.57
CA GLN A 213 10.76 5.48 -17.04
C GLN A 213 11.85 4.61 -17.67
N THR A 214 13.05 4.61 -17.09
CA THR A 214 14.16 3.79 -17.56
C THR A 214 13.90 2.31 -17.32
N LEU A 215 13.43 1.92 -16.12
CA LEU A 215 13.08 0.53 -15.80
C LEU A 215 11.95 0.01 -16.70
N GLN A 216 10.93 0.82 -16.98
CA GLN A 216 9.89 0.49 -17.94
C GLN A 216 10.50 0.30 -19.33
N ALA A 217 11.37 1.21 -19.80
CA ALA A 217 12.05 1.05 -21.08
C ALA A 217 12.86 -0.26 -21.15
N LEU A 218 13.61 -0.60 -20.08
CA LEU A 218 14.35 -1.86 -19.97
C LEU A 218 13.42 -3.08 -20.06
N TYR A 219 12.27 -3.05 -19.39
CA TYR A 219 11.27 -4.12 -19.47
C TYR A 219 10.69 -4.25 -20.88
N LEU A 220 10.33 -3.14 -21.52
CA LEU A 220 9.75 -3.12 -22.87
C LEU A 220 10.70 -3.69 -23.92
N THR A 221 12.02 -3.50 -23.75
CA THR A 221 13.05 -3.99 -24.66
C THR A 221 13.59 -5.37 -24.30
N ALA A 222 13.32 -5.87 -23.08
CA ALA A 222 13.71 -7.21 -22.65
C ALA A 222 12.84 -8.31 -23.29
N ILE A 223 13.32 -9.56 -23.22
CA ILE A 223 12.61 -10.76 -23.67
C ILE A 223 11.67 -11.30 -22.56
N HIS A 224 12.01 -11.05 -21.29
CA HIS A 224 11.31 -11.61 -20.12
C HIS A 224 9.98 -10.92 -19.82
N ARG A 225 8.96 -11.72 -19.45
CA ARG A 225 7.58 -11.29 -19.11
C ARG A 225 7.14 -11.96 -17.81
N GLY A 226 5.98 -11.57 -17.28
CA GLY A 226 5.39 -12.15 -16.05
C GLY A 226 5.78 -11.40 -14.78
N PHE A 227 6.17 -10.13 -14.87
CA PHE A 227 6.57 -9.33 -13.69
C PHE A 227 5.42 -8.52 -13.09
N TYR A 228 4.22 -8.62 -13.66
CA TYR A 228 3.02 -7.93 -13.15
C TYR A 228 2.81 -8.20 -11.66
N ASN A 229 2.82 -9.48 -11.26
CA ASN A 229 2.57 -9.89 -9.88
C ASN A 229 3.75 -9.64 -8.92
N GLU A 230 4.92 -9.23 -9.44
CA GLU A 230 6.09 -8.95 -8.60
C GLU A 230 6.28 -7.46 -8.35
N ILE A 231 6.04 -6.64 -9.38
CA ILE A 231 6.32 -5.20 -9.35
C ILE A 231 5.13 -4.40 -8.85
N ILE A 232 3.90 -4.74 -9.26
CA ILE A 232 2.70 -3.99 -8.86
C ILE A 232 2.48 -4.04 -7.33
N PRO A 233 2.52 -5.22 -6.65
CA PRO A 233 2.34 -5.27 -5.20
C PRO A 233 3.43 -4.50 -4.47
N LEU A 234 4.70 -4.68 -4.86
CA LEU A 234 5.85 -4.00 -4.24
C LEU A 234 5.75 -2.47 -4.35
N LEU A 235 5.34 -1.95 -5.50
CA LEU A 235 5.12 -0.50 -5.68
C LEU A 235 3.94 0.00 -4.85
N TYR A 236 2.86 -0.79 -4.76
CA TYR A 236 1.67 -0.42 -4.03
C TYR A 236 1.91 -0.41 -2.52
N GLU A 237 2.59 -1.43 -1.99
CA GLU A 237 3.05 -1.49 -0.59
C GLU A 237 4.01 -0.36 -0.26
N SER A 238 4.81 0.11 -1.23
CA SER A 238 5.67 1.29 -1.09
C SER A 238 4.90 2.62 -1.19
N GLY A 239 3.60 2.59 -1.52
CA GLY A 239 2.74 3.77 -1.57
C GLY A 239 2.83 4.58 -2.85
N LEU A 240 3.41 4.00 -3.91
CA LEU A 240 3.70 4.66 -5.18
C LEU A 240 2.60 4.37 -6.23
N SER A 241 1.36 4.75 -5.97
CA SER A 241 0.21 4.43 -6.82
C SER A 241 0.28 5.02 -8.23
N GLN A 242 0.90 6.20 -8.39
CA GLN A 242 1.12 6.79 -9.72
C GLN A 242 2.07 5.94 -10.57
N GLN A 243 3.09 5.35 -9.93
CA GLN A 243 4.05 4.47 -10.61
C GLN A 243 3.40 3.12 -10.94
N CYS A 244 2.57 2.59 -10.03
CA CYS A 244 1.74 1.40 -10.32
C CYS A 244 0.91 1.60 -11.59
N ALA A 245 0.28 2.77 -11.78
CA ALA A 245 -0.51 3.06 -12.97
C ALA A 245 0.33 3.05 -14.26
N GLY A 246 1.53 3.64 -14.23
CA GLY A 246 2.47 3.61 -15.35
C GLY A 246 2.92 2.19 -15.69
N TRP A 247 3.26 1.38 -14.69
CA TRP A 247 3.67 -0.01 -14.86
C TRP A 247 2.52 -0.90 -15.35
N ARG A 248 1.31 -0.75 -14.79
CA ARG A 248 0.12 -1.47 -15.25
C ARG A 248 -0.11 -1.22 -16.74
N HIS A 249 -0.03 0.03 -17.19
CA HIS A 249 -0.19 0.36 -18.60
C HIS A 249 0.89 -0.27 -19.49
N ALA A 250 2.13 -0.31 -19.00
CA ALA A 250 3.23 -0.96 -19.71
C ALA A 250 3.01 -2.49 -19.81
N PHE A 251 2.56 -3.14 -18.74
CA PHE A 251 2.29 -4.57 -18.71
C PHE A 251 1.10 -4.98 -19.60
N ILE A 252 -0.03 -4.28 -19.49
CA ILE A 252 -1.22 -4.55 -20.33
C ILE A 252 -0.91 -4.39 -21.81
N ARG A 253 -0.12 -3.38 -22.19
CA ARG A 253 0.31 -3.19 -23.60
C ARG A 253 1.07 -4.39 -24.15
N HIS A 254 1.74 -5.15 -23.29
CA HIS A 254 2.57 -6.29 -23.65
C HIS A 254 1.94 -7.64 -23.29
N ASP A 255 0.62 -7.66 -23.03
CA ASP A 255 -0.15 -8.87 -22.70
C ASP A 255 0.36 -9.60 -21.44
N ASP A 256 0.99 -8.84 -20.53
CA ASP A 256 1.43 -9.32 -19.21
C ASP A 256 0.32 -9.00 -18.20
N LEU A 257 -0.58 -9.95 -18.00
CA LEU A 257 -1.80 -9.82 -17.18
C LEU A 257 -1.65 -10.61 -15.87
N PRO A 258 -2.35 -10.19 -14.80
CA PRO A 258 -2.24 -10.88 -13.52
C PRO A 258 -2.85 -12.29 -13.56
N PRO A 259 -2.24 -13.28 -12.88
CA PRO A 259 -2.88 -14.56 -12.64
C PRO A 259 -4.10 -14.41 -11.69
N PRO A 260 -5.06 -15.36 -11.69
CA PRO A 260 -6.31 -15.24 -10.92
C PRO A 260 -6.11 -15.14 -9.40
N ASN A 261 -4.99 -15.64 -8.85
CA ASN A 261 -4.61 -15.51 -7.44
C ASN A 261 -3.50 -14.46 -7.22
N ALA A 262 -3.54 -13.34 -7.94
CA ALA A 262 -2.48 -12.34 -7.88
C ALA A 262 -2.46 -11.58 -6.54
N GLU A 263 -1.24 -11.36 -6.04
CA GLU A 263 -0.92 -10.48 -4.92
C GLU A 263 -1.22 -8.99 -5.24
N SER A 264 -1.48 -8.67 -6.51
CA SER A 264 -1.89 -7.33 -6.97
C SER A 264 -3.33 -6.95 -6.61
N GLN A 265 -4.10 -7.85 -5.98
CA GLN A 265 -5.50 -7.62 -5.56
C GLN A 265 -5.71 -6.30 -4.78
N PRO A 266 -4.85 -5.89 -3.84
CA PRO A 266 -5.04 -4.64 -3.09
C PRO A 266 -4.98 -3.39 -3.98
N TYR A 267 -4.04 -3.34 -4.92
CA TYR A 267 -3.91 -2.25 -5.88
C TYR A 267 -5.11 -2.18 -6.83
N LEU A 268 -5.53 -3.34 -7.36
CA LEU A 268 -6.69 -3.42 -8.25
C LEU A 268 -7.98 -3.01 -7.54
N SER A 269 -8.15 -3.44 -6.28
CA SER A 269 -9.26 -3.00 -5.42
C SER A 269 -9.25 -1.50 -5.18
N PHE A 270 -8.07 -0.90 -4.96
CA PHE A 270 -7.91 0.54 -4.84
C PHE A 270 -8.30 1.25 -6.14
N LEU A 271 -7.82 0.78 -7.30
CA LEU A 271 -8.14 1.36 -8.59
C LEU A 271 -9.65 1.33 -8.87
N ALA A 272 -10.30 0.19 -8.62
CA ALA A 272 -11.73 0.01 -8.79
C ALA A 272 -12.56 0.96 -7.89
N ARG A 273 -12.11 1.18 -6.65
CA ARG A 273 -12.80 2.04 -5.67
C ARG A 273 -12.60 3.53 -5.94
N TYR A 274 -11.36 3.96 -6.15
CA TYR A 274 -11.00 5.39 -6.19
C TYR A 274 -11.01 5.96 -7.61
N TYR A 275 -10.80 5.12 -8.63
CA TYR A 275 -10.77 5.52 -10.04
C TYR A 275 -11.72 4.66 -10.90
N PRO A 276 -13.04 4.68 -10.64
CA PRO A 276 -14.02 3.81 -11.30
C PRO A 276 -14.14 4.06 -12.82
N THR A 277 -13.65 5.19 -13.32
CA THR A 277 -13.59 5.48 -14.76
C THR A 277 -12.50 4.69 -15.49
N THR A 278 -11.57 4.08 -14.76
CA THR A 278 -10.48 3.31 -15.34
C THR A 278 -10.98 1.91 -15.68
N THR A 279 -10.89 1.52 -16.94
CA THR A 279 -11.30 0.17 -17.38
C THR A 279 -10.32 -0.87 -16.85
N LEU A 280 -10.86 -1.91 -16.24
CA LEU A 280 -10.14 -3.11 -15.81
C LEU A 280 -10.29 -4.21 -16.86
N GLU A 281 -9.22 -4.92 -17.17
CA GLU A 281 -9.28 -6.10 -18.06
C GLU A 281 -10.00 -7.26 -17.37
N LEU A 282 -10.43 -8.27 -18.13
CA LEU A 282 -11.23 -9.38 -17.61
C LEU A 282 -10.49 -10.15 -16.50
N GLU A 283 -9.20 -10.39 -16.70
CA GLU A 283 -8.29 -11.07 -15.77
C GLU A 283 -8.14 -10.25 -14.48
N GLU A 284 -8.05 -8.92 -14.58
CA GLU A 284 -8.00 -8.02 -13.42
C GLU A 284 -9.34 -8.01 -12.66
N GLN A 285 -10.47 -8.10 -13.38
CA GLN A 285 -11.81 -8.20 -12.76
C GLN A 285 -12.01 -9.54 -12.03
N VAL A 286 -11.42 -10.63 -12.52
CA VAL A 286 -11.44 -11.94 -11.86
C VAL A 286 -10.68 -11.90 -10.54
N VAL A 287 -9.49 -11.28 -10.50
CA VAL A 287 -8.68 -11.12 -9.27
C VAL A 287 -9.43 -10.37 -8.16
N ILE A 288 -10.25 -9.38 -8.53
CA ILE A 288 -11.04 -8.59 -7.57
C ILE A 288 -12.36 -9.30 -7.19
N GLY A 289 -12.69 -10.42 -7.85
CA GLY A 289 -13.92 -11.17 -7.61
C GLY A 289 -15.17 -10.57 -8.26
N LEU A 290 -15.03 -9.55 -9.12
CA LEU A 290 -16.15 -8.90 -9.81
C LEU A 290 -16.79 -9.80 -10.88
N ASN A 291 -16.02 -10.77 -11.42
CA ASN A 291 -16.48 -11.69 -12.46
C ASN A 291 -16.10 -13.17 -12.19
N SER A 292 -15.79 -13.49 -10.92
CA SER A 292 -15.34 -14.84 -10.51
C SER A 292 -16.39 -15.92 -10.79
N LYS A 293 -17.68 -15.59 -10.67
CA LYS A 293 -18.78 -16.54 -10.87
C LYS A 293 -18.86 -17.09 -12.32
N ALA A 294 -18.64 -16.26 -13.34
CA ALA A 294 -18.71 -16.69 -14.74
C ALA A 294 -17.50 -17.56 -15.17
N TYR A 295 -16.36 -17.43 -14.48
CA TYR A 295 -15.15 -18.21 -14.75
C TYR A 295 -15.25 -19.63 -14.18
N TRP A 296 -15.76 -19.77 -12.94
CA TRP A 296 -15.92 -21.07 -12.29
C TRP A 296 -17.16 -21.84 -12.77
N ASP A 297 -18.29 -21.16 -13.05
CA ASP A 297 -19.52 -21.80 -13.56
C ASP A 297 -19.30 -22.54 -14.90
N ALA A 298 -18.30 -22.14 -15.71
CA ALA A 298 -17.97 -22.81 -16.98
C ALA A 298 -17.12 -24.08 -16.83
N GLN A 299 -16.48 -24.28 -15.66
CA GLN A 299 -15.51 -25.35 -15.42
C GLN A 299 -16.02 -26.37 -14.39
N ASP A 300 -16.91 -25.96 -13.49
CA ASP A 300 -17.43 -26.76 -12.37
C ASP A 300 -18.53 -27.78 -12.75
N ASP A 301 -19.37 -27.50 -13.76
CA ASP A 301 -20.45 -28.41 -14.16
C ASP A 301 -19.91 -29.81 -14.58
N SER A 302 -18.68 -29.87 -15.11
CA SER A 302 -18.04 -31.11 -15.54
C SER A 302 -17.34 -31.90 -14.41
N LEU A 303 -17.00 -31.22 -13.32
CA LEU A 303 -16.25 -31.80 -12.18
C LEU A 303 -17.20 -32.34 -11.10
N TRP A 304 -18.30 -31.64 -10.84
CA TRP A 304 -19.28 -32.05 -9.83
C TRP A 304 -20.17 -33.22 -10.26
N GLU A 305 -20.47 -33.38 -11.57
CA GLU A 305 -21.13 -34.59 -12.10
C GLU A 305 -20.24 -35.84 -11.93
N ALA A 306 -18.92 -35.71 -12.14
CA ALA A 306 -17.98 -36.82 -12.00
C ALA A 306 -17.73 -37.24 -10.53
N ILE A 307 -17.85 -36.30 -9.58
CA ILE A 307 -17.62 -36.54 -8.15
C ILE A 307 -18.89 -37.04 -7.43
N ASN A 308 -20.07 -36.60 -7.84
CA ASN A 308 -21.35 -37.11 -7.31
C ASN A 308 -21.67 -38.54 -7.77
N ASP A 309 -21.16 -38.96 -8.94
CA ASP A 309 -21.32 -40.34 -9.45
C ASP A 309 -20.44 -41.38 -8.74
N THR A 310 -19.46 -40.96 -7.94
CA THR A 310 -18.48 -41.86 -7.31
C THR A 310 -18.68 -42.13 -5.82
N HIS A 311 -19.53 -41.37 -5.11
CA HIS A 311 -19.70 -41.56 -3.67
C HIS A 311 -21.16 -41.44 -3.22
N GLY A 312 -21.74 -42.62 -2.91
CA GLY A 312 -23.10 -42.74 -2.40
C GLY A 312 -23.29 -42.13 -1.02
N ASP A 313 -24.27 -41.22 -0.96
CA ASP A 313 -25.35 -41.13 0.02
C ASP A 313 -24.99 -41.25 1.52
N GLU A 314 -24.63 -40.12 2.14
CA GLU A 314 -25.04 -39.79 3.52
C GLU A 314 -25.36 -38.30 3.61
N SER A 315 -26.62 -37.95 3.33
CA SER A 315 -27.16 -36.60 3.47
C SER A 315 -27.64 -36.32 4.90
N GLY A 316 -27.12 -35.25 5.51
CA GLY A 316 -27.64 -34.64 6.74
C GLY A 316 -27.63 -33.11 6.62
N PRO A 317 -28.57 -32.38 7.27
CA PRO A 317 -28.78 -30.95 7.04
C PRO A 317 -27.64 -30.08 7.62
N PRO A 318 -27.33 -28.91 7.03
CA PRO A 318 -26.16 -28.11 7.36
C PRO A 318 -26.45 -27.24 8.58
N GLY A 319 -25.59 -27.32 9.60
CA GLY A 319 -25.71 -26.43 10.75
C GLY A 319 -25.40 -27.09 12.10
N ARG A 320 -24.24 -27.73 12.22
CA ARG A 320 -23.55 -27.98 13.50
C ARG A 320 -22.15 -28.50 13.17
N GLN A 321 -21.12 -27.75 13.57
CA GLN A 321 -19.73 -28.19 13.73
C GLN A 321 -19.39 -29.47 12.95
N HIS A 322 -19.32 -29.40 11.62
CA HIS A 322 -18.84 -30.53 10.84
C HIS A 322 -17.41 -30.79 11.30
N SER A 323 -17.20 -31.99 11.84
CA SER A 323 -16.13 -32.25 12.79
C SER A 323 -14.77 -31.96 12.20
N ASP A 324 -13.89 -31.31 12.96
CA ASP A 324 -12.48 -31.15 12.63
C ASP A 324 -11.81 -32.50 12.22
N LYS A 325 -12.33 -33.61 12.74
CA LYS A 325 -11.93 -34.97 12.36
C LYS A 325 -12.23 -35.33 10.90
N LEU A 326 -13.28 -34.77 10.29
CA LEU A 326 -13.59 -34.95 8.87
C LEU A 326 -12.63 -34.14 8.00
N GLY A 327 -12.40 -32.86 8.33
CA GLY A 327 -11.39 -32.03 7.66
C GLY A 327 -9.99 -32.64 7.75
N ALA A 328 -9.60 -33.08 8.94
CA ALA A 328 -8.32 -33.74 9.17
C ALA A 328 -8.12 -34.99 8.29
N ARG A 329 -9.16 -35.79 8.08
CA ARG A 329 -9.12 -36.98 7.21
C ARG A 329 -8.97 -36.63 5.73
N TRP A 330 -9.60 -35.55 5.29
CA TRP A 330 -9.45 -35.07 3.91
C TRP A 330 -8.04 -34.55 3.66
N PHE A 331 -7.54 -33.70 4.55
CA PHE A 331 -6.19 -33.15 4.45
C PHE A 331 -5.11 -34.20 4.63
N ALA A 332 -5.31 -35.24 5.46
CA ALA A 332 -4.37 -36.35 5.62
C ALA A 332 -4.29 -37.29 4.40
N SER A 333 -5.24 -37.22 3.46
CA SER A 333 -5.28 -38.13 2.32
C SER A 333 -4.27 -37.73 1.23
N SER A 334 -3.26 -38.58 0.99
CA SER A 334 -2.12 -38.30 0.11
C SER A 334 -2.42 -38.38 -1.39
N TRP A 335 -3.58 -38.94 -1.76
CA TRP A 335 -4.04 -39.06 -3.15
C TRP A 335 -4.64 -37.76 -3.74
N VAL A 336 -4.94 -36.77 -2.89
CA VAL A 336 -5.53 -35.48 -3.30
C VAL A 336 -4.53 -34.34 -3.03
N PRO A 337 -4.18 -33.50 -4.02
CA PRO A 337 -3.37 -32.31 -3.81
C PRO A 337 -3.99 -31.39 -2.74
N LEU A 338 -3.17 -30.79 -1.89
CA LEU A 338 -3.66 -29.97 -0.78
C LEU A 338 -4.50 -28.78 -1.29
N ASP A 339 -4.11 -28.21 -2.43
CA ASP A 339 -4.84 -27.16 -3.14
C ASP A 339 -6.28 -27.56 -3.44
N PHE A 340 -6.50 -28.77 -3.95
CA PHE A 340 -7.84 -29.28 -4.25
C PHE A 340 -8.64 -29.52 -2.96
N ALA A 341 -8.01 -30.06 -1.92
CA ALA A 341 -8.66 -30.31 -0.64
C ALA A 341 -9.15 -29.01 0.03
N ILE A 342 -8.36 -27.94 -0.02
CA ILE A 342 -8.71 -26.63 0.56
C ILE A 342 -9.93 -26.02 -0.14
N HIS A 343 -9.98 -26.07 -1.48
CA HIS A 343 -11.11 -25.55 -2.25
C HIS A 343 -12.38 -26.40 -2.05
N ALA A 344 -12.24 -27.73 -1.97
CA ALA A 344 -13.36 -28.63 -1.68
C ALA A 344 -13.96 -28.37 -0.29
N VAL A 345 -13.12 -28.18 0.74
CA VAL A 345 -13.57 -27.87 2.10
C VAL A 345 -14.28 -26.51 2.19
N HIS A 346 -13.82 -25.52 1.44
CA HIS A 346 -14.51 -24.23 1.31
C HIS A 346 -15.87 -24.36 0.62
N ALA A 347 -15.96 -25.11 -0.48
CA ALA A 347 -17.20 -25.35 -1.21
C ALA A 347 -18.26 -26.07 -0.35
N LEU A 348 -17.83 -26.86 0.64
CA LEU A 348 -18.69 -27.48 1.65
C LEU A 348 -19.15 -26.52 2.77
N GLY A 349 -18.80 -25.23 2.69
CA GLY A 349 -19.24 -24.19 3.64
C GLY A 349 -18.48 -24.19 4.97
N VAL A 350 -17.27 -24.76 5.02
CA VAL A 350 -16.43 -24.72 6.22
C VAL A 350 -15.67 -23.40 6.26
N HIS A 351 -15.96 -22.57 7.27
CA HIS A 351 -15.33 -21.26 7.46
C HIS A 351 -14.20 -21.27 8.50
N HIS A 352 -14.09 -22.33 9.31
CA HIS A 352 -13.04 -22.49 10.32
C HIS A 352 -12.59 -23.95 10.40
N ILE A 353 -11.29 -24.19 10.41
CA ILE A 353 -10.68 -25.50 10.71
C ILE A 353 -10.24 -25.56 12.17
N GLY A 354 -10.19 -26.76 12.74
CA GLY A 354 -9.66 -27.00 14.08
C GLY A 354 -8.21 -27.47 14.06
N PRO A 355 -7.64 -27.75 15.25
CA PRO A 355 -6.23 -28.07 15.40
C PRO A 355 -5.80 -29.36 14.69
N LEU A 356 -6.66 -30.37 14.54
CA LEU A 356 -6.32 -31.62 13.88
C LEU A 356 -6.26 -31.47 12.36
N SER A 357 -7.16 -30.67 11.78
CA SER A 357 -7.09 -30.32 10.36
C SER A 357 -5.85 -29.49 10.04
N LEU A 358 -5.47 -28.58 10.95
CA LEU A 358 -4.25 -27.80 10.78
C LEU A 358 -3.00 -28.69 10.90
N GLN A 359 -2.98 -29.61 11.86
CA GLN A 359 -1.88 -30.57 12.02
C GLN A 359 -1.71 -31.43 10.75
N SER A 360 -2.79 -31.92 10.14
CA SER A 360 -2.69 -32.75 8.94
C SER A 360 -2.28 -31.97 7.69
N ILE A 361 -2.60 -30.68 7.62
CA ILE A 361 -2.05 -29.76 6.63
C ILE A 361 -0.54 -29.58 6.85
N ALA A 362 -0.13 -29.31 8.09
CA ALA A 362 1.27 -29.05 8.41
C ALA A 362 2.15 -30.30 8.27
N LEU A 363 1.64 -31.50 8.56
CA LEU A 363 2.34 -32.78 8.35
C LEU A 363 2.65 -33.08 6.87
N ARG A 364 1.93 -32.44 5.94
CA ARG A 364 2.16 -32.60 4.50
C ARG A 364 3.17 -31.62 3.93
N GLU A 365 3.52 -30.59 4.69
CA GLU A 365 4.50 -29.58 4.32
C GLU A 365 5.82 -29.88 5.02
N SER A 366 6.92 -29.94 4.27
CA SER A 366 8.23 -30.35 4.80
C SER A 366 9.02 -29.21 5.45
N THR A 367 8.52 -27.97 5.39
CA THR A 367 9.22 -26.76 5.85
C THR A 367 8.25 -25.76 6.47
N ALA A 368 8.74 -24.94 7.39
CA ALA A 368 8.04 -23.82 8.01
C ALA A 368 7.45 -22.86 6.95
N LYS A 369 8.19 -22.60 5.88
CA LYS A 369 7.73 -21.79 4.74
C LYS A 369 6.55 -22.43 4.00
N GLY A 370 6.57 -23.75 3.83
CA GLY A 370 5.46 -24.50 3.25
C GLY A 370 4.20 -24.40 4.11
N VAL A 371 4.34 -24.58 5.43
CA VAL A 371 3.23 -24.43 6.38
C VAL A 371 2.65 -23.01 6.34
N MET A 372 3.49 -21.97 6.34
CA MET A 372 3.03 -20.58 6.21
C MET A 372 2.31 -20.30 4.89
N ALA A 373 2.80 -20.84 3.77
CA ALA A 373 2.14 -20.70 2.47
C ALA A 373 0.74 -21.32 2.49
N ARG A 374 0.55 -22.47 3.17
CA ARG A 374 -0.77 -23.10 3.32
C ARG A 374 -1.70 -22.36 4.28
N ILE A 375 -1.14 -21.80 5.35
CA ILE A 375 -1.88 -20.92 6.27
C ILE A 375 -2.41 -19.69 5.54
N GLU A 376 -1.58 -19.04 4.71
CA GLU A 376 -2.03 -17.91 3.91
C GLU A 376 -3.04 -18.34 2.84
N GLN A 377 -2.86 -19.51 2.22
CA GLN A 377 -3.83 -20.06 1.28
C GLN A 377 -5.21 -20.27 1.94
N LEU A 378 -5.28 -20.89 3.11
CA LEU A 378 -6.53 -21.03 3.86
C LEU A 378 -7.19 -19.68 4.11
N ARG A 379 -6.40 -18.68 4.50
CA ARG A 379 -6.84 -17.31 4.70
C ARG A 379 -7.34 -16.64 3.42
N THR A 380 -6.72 -16.88 2.26
CA THR A 380 -7.20 -16.38 0.97
C THR A 380 -8.56 -16.96 0.59
N VAL A 381 -8.81 -18.22 0.96
CA VAL A 381 -10.06 -18.95 0.74
C VAL A 381 -11.07 -18.70 1.89
N ASN A 382 -10.82 -17.71 2.76
CA ASN A 382 -11.70 -17.34 3.88
C ASN A 382 -11.97 -18.48 4.89
N ILE A 383 -10.99 -19.36 5.09
CA ILE A 383 -10.97 -20.40 6.12
C ILE A 383 -10.05 -19.95 7.25
N GLY A 384 -10.62 -19.72 8.44
CA GLY A 384 -9.85 -19.41 9.65
C GLY A 384 -9.25 -20.65 10.31
N ILE A 385 -8.09 -20.50 10.96
CA ILE A 385 -7.33 -21.61 11.55
C ILE A 385 -7.79 -21.98 13.00
N GLY A 386 -8.86 -21.33 13.49
CA GLY A 386 -9.31 -21.51 14.87
C GLY A 386 -8.40 -20.80 15.89
N HIS A 387 -8.75 -20.85 17.17
CA HIS A 387 -8.04 -20.11 18.25
C HIS A 387 -7.41 -21.03 19.31
N SER A 388 -7.09 -22.29 18.97
CA SER A 388 -6.47 -23.21 19.94
C SER A 388 -4.99 -22.88 20.15
N ALA A 389 -4.48 -23.09 21.36
CA ALA A 389 -3.07 -22.90 21.71
C ALA A 389 -2.13 -23.69 20.78
N TYR A 390 -2.55 -24.88 20.36
CA TYR A 390 -1.81 -25.67 19.36
C TYR A 390 -1.67 -24.94 18.02
N ALA A 391 -2.75 -24.36 17.51
CA ALA A 391 -2.74 -23.65 16.24
C ALA A 391 -1.84 -22.40 16.28
N TRP A 392 -1.80 -21.71 17.41
CA TRP A 392 -0.93 -20.56 17.64
C TRP A 392 0.54 -20.94 17.69
N VAL A 393 0.90 -21.95 18.49
CA VAL A 393 2.27 -22.45 18.58
C VAL A 393 2.78 -22.90 17.22
N LEU A 394 1.95 -23.62 16.46
CA LEU A 394 2.28 -24.09 15.11
C LEU A 394 2.53 -22.91 14.16
N LYS A 395 1.65 -21.90 14.17
CA LYS A 395 1.83 -20.67 13.38
C LYS A 395 3.13 -19.95 13.76
N ARG A 396 3.44 -19.82 15.05
CA ARG A 396 4.62 -19.08 15.52
C ARG A 396 5.93 -19.77 15.15
N PHE A 397 6.02 -21.09 15.32
CA PHE A 397 7.22 -21.83 14.88
C PHE A 397 7.40 -21.77 13.37
N ALA A 398 6.30 -21.74 12.62
CA ALA A 398 6.34 -21.55 11.17
C ALA A 398 6.77 -20.11 10.78
N GLU A 399 6.32 -19.08 11.49
CA GLU A 399 6.73 -17.67 11.28
C GLU A 399 8.20 -17.42 11.60
N ASN A 400 8.70 -18.01 12.69
CA ASN A 400 10.11 -17.90 13.08
C ASN A 400 11.05 -18.71 12.17
N ASN A 401 10.51 -19.49 11.23
CA ASN A 401 11.26 -20.40 10.37
C ASN A 401 12.06 -21.45 11.19
N ASP A 402 11.52 -21.88 12.33
CA ASP A 402 12.11 -22.86 13.24
C ASP A 402 11.70 -24.29 12.83
N ASP A 403 12.27 -24.79 11.72
CA ASP A 403 11.95 -26.11 11.16
C ASP A 403 12.14 -27.26 12.16
N GLU A 404 13.12 -27.14 13.07
CA GLU A 404 13.42 -28.16 14.09
C GLU A 404 12.30 -28.25 15.15
N LEU A 405 11.87 -27.12 15.72
CA LEU A 405 10.82 -27.07 16.73
C LEU A 405 9.44 -27.38 16.13
N LEU A 406 9.21 -26.97 14.87
CA LEU A 406 8.00 -27.31 14.14
C LEU A 406 7.92 -28.82 13.89
N ALA A 407 9.03 -29.46 13.48
CA ALA A 407 9.08 -30.91 13.32
C ALA A 407 8.87 -31.63 14.65
N GLU A 408 9.45 -31.13 15.75
CA GLU A 408 9.21 -31.65 17.10
C GLU A 408 7.73 -31.53 17.51
N LEU A 409 7.08 -30.38 17.28
CA LEU A 409 5.66 -30.15 17.57
C LEU A 409 4.73 -31.08 16.77
N LEU A 410 5.02 -31.30 15.49
CA LEU A 410 4.16 -32.10 14.61
C LEU A 410 4.23 -33.60 14.94
N HIS A 411 5.36 -34.07 15.46
CA HIS A 411 5.60 -35.47 15.79
C HIS A 411 5.50 -35.75 17.30
N THR A 412 5.00 -34.82 18.11
CA THR A 412 4.75 -35.10 19.53
C THR A 412 3.61 -36.08 19.73
N ASP A 413 3.75 -36.91 20.74
CA ASP A 413 2.64 -37.72 21.28
C ASP A 413 1.62 -36.89 22.09
N ILE A 414 1.85 -35.58 22.25
CA ILE A 414 0.93 -34.66 22.92
C ILE A 414 -0.22 -34.34 21.97
N HIS A 415 -1.43 -34.72 22.35
CA HIS A 415 -2.63 -34.42 21.57
C HIS A 415 -2.85 -32.89 21.49
N PRO A 416 -3.21 -32.32 20.33
CA PRO A 416 -3.38 -30.87 20.16
C PRO A 416 -4.27 -30.17 21.20
N ASP A 417 -5.36 -30.81 21.63
CA ASP A 417 -6.26 -30.27 22.67
C ASP A 417 -5.59 -30.11 24.06
N VAL A 418 -4.50 -30.83 24.34
CA VAL A 418 -3.76 -30.72 25.61
C VAL A 418 -3.01 -29.39 25.71
N PHE A 419 -2.72 -28.75 24.57
CA PHE A 419 -2.03 -27.46 24.56
C PHE A 419 -2.89 -26.32 25.13
N ASP A 420 -4.20 -26.51 25.19
CA ASP A 420 -5.12 -25.54 25.80
C ASP A 420 -5.14 -25.62 27.35
N ASP A 421 -4.47 -26.62 27.97
CA ASP A 421 -4.36 -26.76 29.42
C ASP A 421 -2.91 -26.55 29.91
N PRO A 422 -2.56 -25.33 30.39
CA PRO A 422 -1.20 -25.02 30.82
C PRO A 422 -0.79 -25.79 32.09
N ALA A 423 -1.73 -26.26 32.90
CA ALA A 423 -1.40 -27.05 34.10
C ALA A 423 -0.98 -28.47 33.73
N ILE A 424 -1.63 -29.06 32.72
CA ILE A 424 -1.24 -30.36 32.17
C ILE A 424 0.10 -30.24 31.44
N LEU A 425 0.32 -29.19 30.63
CA LEU A 425 1.61 -28.96 29.97
C LEU A 425 2.77 -28.79 30.97
N ALA A 426 2.54 -28.07 32.08
CA ALA A 426 3.55 -27.94 33.14
C ALA A 426 3.88 -29.30 33.79
N SER A 427 2.86 -30.11 34.07
CA SER A 427 3.04 -31.47 34.61
C SER A 427 3.79 -32.40 33.65
N ILE A 428 3.51 -32.32 32.33
CA ILE A 428 4.23 -33.10 31.30
C ILE A 428 5.67 -32.62 31.19
N ARG A 429 5.91 -31.31 31.22
CA ARG A 429 7.27 -30.72 31.15
C ARG A 429 8.14 -31.16 32.33
N ASP A 430 7.58 -31.12 33.53
CA ASP A 430 8.31 -31.46 34.76
C ASP A 430 8.61 -32.97 34.80
N LYS A 431 7.68 -33.82 34.34
CA LYS A 431 7.94 -35.26 34.14
C LYS A 431 8.96 -35.54 33.04
N ALA A 432 8.90 -34.82 31.92
CA ALA A 432 9.89 -34.96 30.84
C ALA A 432 11.30 -34.57 31.29
N PHE A 433 11.41 -33.62 32.23
CA PHE A 433 12.67 -33.27 32.88
C PHE A 433 13.18 -34.42 33.77
N ASP A 434 12.30 -34.99 34.60
CA ASP A 434 12.65 -36.07 35.52
C ASP A 434 13.02 -37.38 34.79
N GLU A 435 12.37 -37.65 33.65
CA GLU A 435 12.57 -38.84 32.81
C GLU A 435 13.73 -38.69 31.81
N GLY A 436 14.30 -37.48 31.67
CA GLY A 436 15.41 -37.18 30.78
C GLY A 436 15.03 -37.05 29.30
N ASP A 437 13.75 -36.84 28.98
CA ASP A 437 13.28 -36.54 27.63
C ASP A 437 13.51 -35.06 27.29
N TRP A 438 14.75 -34.76 26.92
CA TRP A 438 15.17 -33.40 26.61
C TRP A 438 14.46 -32.79 25.41
N LYS A 439 13.94 -33.59 24.48
CA LYS A 439 13.23 -33.10 23.30
C LYS A 439 11.87 -32.53 23.69
N THR A 440 11.06 -33.34 24.39
CA THR A 440 9.75 -32.91 24.89
C THR A 440 9.89 -31.77 25.89
N HIS A 441 10.91 -31.81 26.76
CA HIS A 441 11.20 -30.72 27.69
C HIS A 441 11.58 -29.41 26.98
N ARG A 442 12.46 -29.45 25.97
CA ARG A 442 12.84 -28.27 25.16
C ARG A 442 11.66 -27.70 24.42
N LEU A 443 10.85 -28.55 23.78
CA LEU A 443 9.65 -28.13 23.08
C LEU A 443 8.68 -27.40 24.02
N LEU A 444 8.38 -27.98 25.19
CA LEU A 444 7.47 -27.38 26.15
C LEU A 444 8.00 -26.08 26.77
N LEU A 445 9.32 -25.88 26.83
CA LEU A 445 9.91 -24.58 27.18
C LEU A 445 9.77 -23.56 26.04
N ALA A 446 9.93 -23.97 24.78
CA ALA A 446 9.77 -23.09 23.61
C ALA A 446 8.31 -22.68 23.36
N VAL A 447 7.35 -23.52 23.76
CA VAL A 447 5.90 -23.25 23.72
C VAL A 447 5.50 -22.12 24.67
N GLN A 448 6.20 -21.94 25.80
CA GLN A 448 5.80 -20.99 26.84
C GLN A 448 5.85 -19.51 26.39
N PRO A 449 6.95 -19.00 25.79
CA PRO A 449 6.97 -17.65 25.23
C PRO A 449 5.91 -17.41 24.15
N ALA A 450 5.68 -18.40 23.28
CA ALA A 450 4.68 -18.32 22.21
C ALA A 450 3.25 -18.20 22.76
N MET A 451 2.95 -18.86 23.89
CA MET A 451 1.67 -18.69 24.60
C MET A 451 1.58 -17.37 25.38
N VAL A 452 2.71 -16.77 25.78
CA VAL A 452 2.76 -15.56 26.61
C VAL A 452 2.68 -14.27 25.79
N GLU A 453 3.29 -14.17 24.61
CA GLU A 453 3.21 -12.95 23.78
C GLU A 453 1.77 -12.66 23.31
N ASP A 454 1.06 -13.66 22.77
CA ASP A 454 -0.37 -13.54 22.43
C ASP A 454 -1.24 -13.33 23.70
N SER A 455 -0.79 -13.80 24.86
CA SER A 455 -1.46 -13.50 26.13
C SER A 455 -1.31 -12.03 26.51
N VAL A 456 -0.18 -11.37 26.21
CA VAL A 456 0.01 -9.94 26.54
C VAL A 456 -0.86 -9.08 25.64
N ASP A 457 -0.92 -9.38 24.34
CA ASP A 457 -1.80 -8.69 23.39
C ASP A 457 -3.27 -8.89 23.77
N SER A 458 -3.67 -10.14 23.96
CA SER A 458 -5.05 -10.48 24.35
C SER A 458 -5.42 -9.90 25.72
N THR A 459 -4.54 -10.01 26.72
CA THR A 459 -4.77 -9.48 28.07
C THR A 459 -4.81 -7.95 28.06
N SER A 460 -3.93 -7.28 27.32
CA SER A 460 -3.94 -5.82 27.21
C SER A 460 -5.21 -5.32 26.53
N ASN A 461 -5.66 -5.99 25.46
CA ASN A 461 -6.93 -5.68 24.81
C ASN A 461 -8.12 -5.92 25.78
N ILE A 462 -8.16 -7.04 26.52
CA ILE A 462 -9.20 -7.32 27.53
C ILE A 462 -9.19 -6.29 28.67
N LEU A 463 -8.02 -5.92 29.17
CA LEU A 463 -7.87 -4.88 30.20
C LEU A 463 -8.36 -3.52 29.68
N LEU A 464 -8.12 -3.22 28.41
CA LEU A 464 -8.63 -2.01 27.78
C LEU A 464 -10.16 -2.00 27.71
N HIS A 465 -10.79 -3.12 27.34
CA HIS A 465 -12.24 -3.28 27.41
C HIS A 465 -12.76 -2.98 28.83
N HIS A 466 -12.14 -3.60 29.83
CA HIS A 466 -12.52 -3.42 31.23
C HIS A 466 -12.38 -1.97 31.70
N PHE A 467 -11.27 -1.29 31.39
CA PHE A 467 -11.10 0.12 31.76
C PHE A 467 -12.10 1.05 31.07
N VAL A 468 -12.50 0.75 29.84
CA VAL A 468 -13.53 1.50 29.11
C VAL A 468 -14.90 1.28 29.74
N ASP A 469 -15.24 0.04 30.12
CA ASP A 469 -16.52 -0.31 30.74
C ASP A 469 -16.68 0.28 32.15
N GLU A 470 -15.60 0.31 32.94
CA GLU A 470 -15.57 0.94 34.26
C GLU A 470 -15.50 2.49 34.21
N GLY A 471 -15.36 3.09 33.02
CA GLY A 471 -15.21 4.54 32.87
C GLY A 471 -13.85 5.08 33.34
N ARG A 472 -12.84 4.22 33.50
CA ARG A 472 -11.47 4.57 33.93
C ARG A 472 -10.62 5.06 32.75
N PHE A 473 -11.11 6.08 32.07
CA PHE A 473 -10.55 6.57 30.80
C PHE A 473 -9.07 6.98 30.84
N LYS A 474 -8.60 7.54 31.96
CA LYS A 474 -7.18 7.94 32.09
C LYS A 474 -6.22 6.75 32.01
N GLN A 475 -6.60 5.62 32.59
CA GLN A 475 -5.79 4.41 32.58
C GLN A 475 -5.89 3.68 31.25
N ALA A 476 -7.07 3.68 30.61
CA ALA A 476 -7.20 3.21 29.24
C ALA A 476 -6.32 3.99 28.26
N LEU A 477 -6.24 5.33 28.39
CA LEU A 477 -5.35 6.16 27.57
C LEU A 477 -3.87 5.87 27.85
N ALA A 478 -3.48 5.69 29.12
CA ALA A 478 -2.11 5.32 29.47
C ALA A 478 -1.74 3.95 28.90
N LEU A 479 -2.65 2.96 28.98
CA LEU A 479 -2.44 1.64 28.39
C LEU A 479 -2.31 1.72 26.87
N LEU A 480 -3.10 2.54 26.17
CA LEU A 480 -2.93 2.76 24.72
C LEU A 480 -1.56 3.39 24.39
N ASP A 481 -1.09 4.31 25.22
CA ASP A 481 0.24 4.90 25.04
C ASP A 481 1.35 3.87 25.31
N GLU A 482 1.19 2.99 26.31
CA GLU A 482 2.10 1.86 26.58
C GLU A 482 2.11 0.83 25.45
N MET A 483 0.93 0.42 24.98
CA MET A 483 0.77 -0.48 23.84
C MET A 483 1.46 0.07 22.59
N ARG A 484 1.38 1.38 22.37
CA ARG A 484 2.13 2.04 21.28
C ARG A 484 3.64 1.98 21.50
N THR A 485 4.13 2.20 22.72
CA THR A 485 5.58 2.17 22.99
C THR A 485 6.19 0.76 22.95
N MET A 486 5.38 -0.25 23.24
CA MET A 486 5.79 -1.66 23.27
C MET A 486 5.44 -2.41 21.99
N ASP A 487 4.87 -1.73 20.98
CA ASP A 487 4.39 -2.30 19.72
C ASP A 487 3.37 -3.45 19.88
N ILE A 488 2.53 -3.35 20.91
CA ILE A 488 1.44 -4.30 21.20
C ILE A 488 0.26 -4.00 20.27
N GLU A 489 -0.27 -5.04 19.60
CA GLU A 489 -1.35 -4.84 18.63
C GLU A 489 -2.69 -4.53 19.33
N VAL A 490 -3.33 -3.42 18.94
CA VAL A 490 -4.73 -3.16 19.29
C VAL A 490 -5.66 -3.84 18.27
N HIS A 491 -6.46 -4.78 18.73
CA HIS A 491 -7.37 -5.57 17.90
C HIS A 491 -8.55 -4.73 17.36
N ALA A 492 -9.09 -5.14 16.20
CA ALA A 492 -10.25 -4.50 15.57
C ALA A 492 -11.51 -4.52 16.47
N SER A 493 -11.73 -5.61 17.20
CA SER A 493 -12.82 -5.77 18.17
C SER A 493 -12.74 -4.74 19.31
N THR A 494 -11.54 -4.47 19.79
CA THR A 494 -11.28 -3.50 20.86
C THR A 494 -11.48 -2.07 20.38
N ILE A 495 -11.07 -1.74 19.15
CA ILE A 495 -11.37 -0.43 18.54
C ILE A 495 -12.87 -0.25 18.38
N GLN A 496 -13.58 -1.27 17.90
CA GLN A 496 -15.04 -1.24 17.76
C GLN A 496 -15.71 -1.01 19.11
N HIS A 497 -15.21 -1.64 20.18
CA HIS A 497 -15.71 -1.42 21.54
C HIS A 497 -15.48 0.00 22.04
N ILE A 498 -14.27 0.56 21.89
CA ILE A 498 -13.99 1.96 22.23
C ILE A 498 -14.93 2.89 21.46
N CYS A 499 -15.13 2.64 20.17
CA CYS A 499 -16.04 3.42 19.35
C CYS A 499 -17.49 3.32 19.84
N ALA A 500 -17.97 2.11 20.15
CA ALA A 500 -19.32 1.86 20.63
C ALA A 500 -19.59 2.46 22.01
N SER A 501 -18.60 2.41 22.92
CA SER A 501 -18.75 2.85 24.31
C SER A 501 -18.52 4.35 24.50
N ILE A 502 -17.65 4.97 23.70
CA ILE A 502 -17.25 6.38 23.90
C ILE A 502 -17.74 7.28 22.77
N LEU A 503 -17.62 6.87 21.51
CA LEU A 503 -17.81 7.75 20.34
C LEU A 503 -19.23 7.71 19.76
N ASP A 504 -19.88 6.55 19.77
CA ASP A 504 -21.25 6.38 19.31
C ASP A 504 -22.28 7.08 20.19
N PRO A 505 -22.18 7.06 21.54
CA PRO A 505 -23.11 7.76 22.43
C PRO A 505 -23.04 9.28 22.33
N LEU A 506 -21.99 9.84 21.72
CA LEU A 506 -21.85 11.29 21.56
C LEU A 506 -22.98 11.85 20.68
N PRO A 507 -23.78 12.81 21.21
CA PRO A 507 -24.85 13.41 20.44
C PRO A 507 -24.29 14.36 19.37
N TRP A 508 -24.92 14.36 18.19
CA TRP A 508 -24.63 15.34 17.13
C TRP A 508 -24.92 16.79 17.53
N ASN A 509 -25.88 16.96 18.43
CA ASN A 509 -26.34 18.27 18.89
C ASN A 509 -26.33 18.34 20.43
N PRO A 510 -25.16 18.33 21.08
CA PRO A 510 -25.07 18.26 22.55
C PRO A 510 -25.69 19.49 23.20
N LYS A 511 -26.45 19.32 24.28
CA LYS A 511 -26.73 20.44 25.17
C LYS A 511 -25.40 20.93 25.76
N THR A 512 -25.23 22.23 25.92
CA THR A 512 -24.01 22.84 26.49
C THR A 512 -23.95 22.60 27.99
N THR A 513 -23.65 21.37 28.40
CA THR A 513 -23.48 20.95 29.80
C THR A 513 -22.02 20.58 30.04
N ALA A 514 -21.55 20.74 31.29
CA ALA A 514 -20.19 20.39 31.69
C ALA A 514 -19.86 18.91 31.42
N HIS A 515 -20.82 18.01 31.69
CA HIS A 515 -20.68 16.58 31.42
C HIS A 515 -20.43 16.26 29.94
N ASN A 516 -21.20 16.89 29.03
CA ASN A 516 -20.97 16.70 27.60
C ASN A 516 -19.61 17.30 27.18
N GLN A 517 -19.20 18.42 27.76
CA GLN A 517 -17.90 19.00 27.46
C GLN A 517 -16.73 18.08 27.87
N GLU A 518 -16.83 17.43 29.02
CA GLU A 518 -15.85 16.44 29.48
C GLU A 518 -15.83 15.21 28.57
N ALA A 519 -17.01 14.66 28.22
CA ALA A 519 -17.14 13.52 27.30
C ALA A 519 -16.48 13.80 25.94
N PHE A 520 -16.66 15.00 25.36
CA PHE A 520 -16.00 15.38 24.11
C PHE A 520 -14.48 15.53 24.27
N SER A 521 -13.99 16.01 25.42
CA SER A 521 -12.55 16.09 25.68
C SER A 521 -11.89 14.71 25.78
N THR A 522 -12.56 13.76 26.43
CA THR A 522 -12.16 12.36 26.47
C THR A 522 -12.15 11.74 25.07
N ALA A 523 -13.20 11.98 24.28
CA ALA A 523 -13.29 11.50 22.90
C ALA A 523 -12.18 12.03 22.00
N ILE A 524 -11.81 13.32 22.13
CA ILE A 524 -10.66 13.91 21.43
C ILE A 524 -9.37 13.16 21.80
N ALA A 525 -9.16 12.89 23.09
CA ALA A 525 -7.97 12.17 23.53
C ALA A 525 -7.89 10.78 22.89
N PHE A 526 -8.96 9.99 22.94
CA PHE A 526 -9.02 8.66 22.33
C PHE A 526 -8.82 8.69 20.81
N LEU A 527 -9.54 9.55 20.07
CA LEU A 527 -9.36 9.65 18.62
C LEU A 527 -7.94 10.05 18.24
N THR A 528 -7.30 10.93 19.00
CA THR A 528 -5.90 11.32 18.76
C THR A 528 -4.94 10.14 18.99
N ARG A 529 -5.14 9.30 20.02
CA ARG A 529 -4.28 8.11 20.23
C ARG A 529 -4.52 7.04 19.17
N LEU A 530 -5.78 6.80 18.82
CA LEU A 530 -6.14 5.82 17.81
C LEU A 530 -5.66 6.21 16.40
N THR A 531 -5.63 7.50 16.08
CA THR A 531 -5.00 7.98 14.82
C THR A 531 -3.49 7.81 14.83
N LEU A 532 -2.82 8.07 15.95
CA LEU A 532 -1.37 7.83 16.08
C LEU A 532 -1.00 6.35 16.01
N LEU A 533 -1.87 5.46 16.48
CA LEU A 533 -1.77 4.01 16.32
C LEU A 533 -2.13 3.51 14.90
N GLN A 534 -2.43 4.43 13.97
CA GLN A 534 -2.83 4.12 12.60
C GLN A 534 -4.00 3.13 12.54
N LYS A 535 -4.99 3.28 13.41
CA LYS A 535 -6.19 2.44 13.36
C LYS A 535 -7.27 3.13 12.51
N PRO A 536 -8.00 2.38 11.67
CA PRO A 536 -8.96 2.95 10.74
C PRO A 536 -10.15 3.55 11.51
N LEU A 537 -10.31 4.87 11.42
CA LEU A 537 -11.37 5.61 12.09
C LEU A 537 -12.32 6.23 11.08
N HIS A 538 -13.61 6.13 11.36
CA HIS A 538 -14.63 6.73 10.51
C HIS A 538 -14.62 8.26 10.65
N SER A 539 -14.54 8.97 9.53
CA SER A 539 -14.56 10.43 9.37
C SER A 539 -15.70 11.12 10.12
N ARG A 540 -16.85 10.44 10.29
CA ARG A 540 -17.99 10.93 11.07
C ARG A 540 -17.63 11.31 12.50
N TYR A 541 -16.67 10.62 13.12
CA TYR A 541 -16.30 10.87 14.52
C TYR A 541 -15.57 12.19 14.67
N TRP A 542 -14.66 12.49 13.74
CA TRP A 542 -14.01 13.79 13.66
C TRP A 542 -15.02 14.90 13.38
N GLN A 543 -15.96 14.68 12.46
CA GLN A 543 -17.03 15.66 12.20
C GLN A 543 -17.86 15.94 13.47
N LYS A 544 -18.31 14.90 14.19
CA LYS A 544 -19.06 15.07 15.46
C LYS A 544 -18.29 15.95 16.45
N ILE A 545 -16.99 15.72 16.63
CA ILE A 545 -16.13 16.49 17.53
C ILE A 545 -16.01 17.94 17.08
N LEU A 546 -15.75 18.19 15.80
CA LEU A 546 -15.64 19.55 15.27
C LEU A 546 -16.97 20.31 15.44
N PHE A 547 -18.11 19.66 15.21
CA PHE A 547 -19.42 20.25 15.47
C PHE A 547 -19.64 20.56 16.97
N GLY A 548 -19.26 19.64 17.85
CA GLY A 548 -19.35 19.80 19.29
C GLY A 548 -18.52 20.98 19.79
N LEU A 549 -17.23 21.04 19.44
CA LEU A 549 -16.29 22.10 19.87
C LEU A 549 -16.78 23.50 19.50
N GLY A 550 -17.27 23.64 18.26
CA GLY A 550 -17.86 24.89 17.80
C GLY A 550 -19.09 25.29 18.60
N LYS A 551 -19.97 24.34 18.92
CA LYS A 551 -21.17 24.58 19.73
C LYS A 551 -20.85 24.97 21.18
N PHE A 552 -19.83 24.37 21.78
CA PHE A 552 -19.35 24.74 23.12
C PHE A 552 -18.61 26.09 23.14
N GLY A 553 -18.40 26.74 21.98
CA GLY A 553 -17.69 28.01 21.89
C GLY A 553 -16.17 27.89 22.02
N ARG A 554 -15.61 26.67 21.96
CA ARG A 554 -14.15 26.41 22.06
C ARG A 554 -13.50 26.52 20.68
N PHE A 555 -13.66 27.67 20.02
CA PHE A 555 -13.20 27.85 18.64
C PHE A 555 -11.68 27.73 18.49
N GLY A 556 -10.89 28.19 19.47
CA GLY A 556 -9.43 28.03 19.43
C GLY A 556 -9.00 26.56 19.36
N VAL A 557 -9.62 25.70 20.17
CA VAL A 557 -9.36 24.25 20.18
C VAL A 557 -9.84 23.59 18.89
N LEU A 558 -10.93 24.10 18.29
CA LEU A 558 -11.39 23.65 16.98
C LEU A 558 -10.35 23.95 15.89
N GLU A 559 -9.76 25.15 15.88
CA GLU A 559 -8.67 25.50 14.95
C GLU A 559 -7.46 24.58 15.15
N GLU A 560 -6.99 24.44 16.39
CA GLU A 560 -5.84 23.60 16.75
C GLU A 560 -6.04 22.15 16.32
N ILE A 561 -7.20 21.55 16.60
CA ILE A 561 -7.50 20.17 16.20
C ILE A 561 -7.63 20.05 14.69
N SER A 562 -8.27 21.00 14.01
CA SER A 562 -8.43 20.95 12.54
C SER A 562 -7.07 20.92 11.83
N LEU A 563 -6.13 21.74 12.29
CA LEU A 563 -4.76 21.77 11.76
C LEU A 563 -3.96 20.54 12.23
N GLY A 564 -4.08 20.16 13.50
CA GLY A 564 -3.39 19.01 14.07
C GLY A 564 -3.74 17.68 13.42
N ILE A 565 -5.00 17.48 12.99
CA ILE A 565 -5.40 16.29 12.21
C ILE A 565 -4.64 16.24 10.88
N LEU A 566 -4.54 17.38 10.17
CA LEU A 566 -3.79 17.48 8.90
C LEU A 566 -2.29 17.30 9.10
N ASP A 567 -1.70 17.91 10.13
CA ASP A 567 -0.28 17.77 10.44
C ASP A 567 0.08 16.33 10.81
N THR A 568 -0.78 15.67 11.61
CA THR A 568 -0.60 14.26 11.98
C THR A 568 -0.68 13.37 10.73
N TYR A 569 -1.63 13.61 9.84
CA TYR A 569 -1.75 12.88 8.59
C TYR A 569 -0.50 13.05 7.70
N GLN A 570 -0.04 14.28 7.51
CA GLN A 570 1.15 14.57 6.71
C GLN A 570 2.40 13.92 7.32
N HIS A 571 2.53 13.93 8.64
CA HIS A 571 3.61 13.23 9.35
C HIS A 571 3.55 11.72 9.16
N LEU A 572 2.36 11.12 9.20
CA LEU A 572 2.17 9.69 8.94
C LEU A 572 2.55 9.32 7.50
N CYS A 573 2.20 10.16 6.50
CA CYS A 573 2.62 9.96 5.12
C CYS A 573 4.14 10.01 4.92
N ILE A 574 4.84 10.84 5.70
CA ILE A 574 6.31 10.98 5.60
C ILE A 574 7.03 9.86 6.36
N SER A 575 6.49 9.47 7.52
CA SER A 575 7.17 8.53 8.42
C SER A 575 7.02 7.07 7.97
N ASN A 576 5.89 6.73 7.35
CA ASN A 576 5.62 5.38 6.90
C ASN A 576 5.61 5.35 5.37
N ALA A 577 6.58 4.65 4.81
CA ALA A 577 6.55 4.28 3.40
C ALA A 577 5.37 3.32 3.20
N GLY A 578 4.37 3.71 2.41
CA GLY A 578 3.36 2.77 1.94
C GLY A 578 1.93 3.23 2.02
N LEU A 579 1.24 2.65 3.00
CA LEU A 579 -0.21 2.51 2.98
C LEU A 579 -0.84 3.04 4.27
N LEU A 580 -1.99 3.69 4.12
CA LEU A 580 -2.78 4.26 5.20
C LEU A 580 -4.09 3.48 5.37
N PRO A 581 -4.42 3.05 6.60
CA PRO A 581 -5.67 2.36 6.87
C PRO A 581 -6.85 3.33 6.90
N VAL A 582 -7.85 3.00 6.10
CA VAL A 582 -9.12 3.73 5.95
C VAL A 582 -10.25 2.83 6.42
N HIS A 583 -11.17 3.44 7.16
CA HIS A 583 -12.37 2.76 7.63
C HIS A 583 -13.26 2.37 6.44
N LEU A 584 -13.84 1.16 6.47
CA LEU A 584 -14.61 0.60 5.35
C LEU A 584 -15.73 1.53 4.86
N LEU A 585 -16.43 2.20 5.78
CA LEU A 585 -17.51 3.16 5.47
C LEU A 585 -17.04 4.48 4.82
N ASP A 586 -15.75 4.81 4.93
CA ASP A 586 -15.17 5.97 4.24
C ASP A 586 -14.62 5.63 2.87
N ALA A 587 -14.32 4.35 2.63
CA ALA A 587 -13.93 3.89 1.32
C ALA A 587 -15.14 3.79 0.38
N PRO A 588 -14.96 4.06 -0.93
CA PRO A 588 -15.99 3.78 -1.92
C PRO A 588 -16.38 2.30 -1.89
N PRO A 589 -17.68 1.97 -2.01
CA PRO A 589 -18.14 0.59 -1.97
C PRO A 589 -17.65 -0.17 -3.21
N LEU A 590 -17.19 -1.40 -2.99
CA LEU A 590 -16.90 -2.37 -4.03
C LEU A 590 -17.98 -3.44 -3.92
N GLY A 591 -18.66 -3.80 -5.01
CA GLY A 591 -19.91 -4.58 -5.02
C GLY A 591 -19.89 -5.98 -4.37
N VAL A 592 -18.76 -6.40 -3.79
CA VAL A 592 -18.61 -7.59 -2.97
C VAL A 592 -18.13 -7.13 -1.60
N GLU A 593 -19.01 -7.19 -0.60
CA GLU A 593 -18.72 -6.84 0.79
C GLU A 593 -17.76 -7.89 1.38
N SER A 594 -16.46 -7.73 1.08
CA SER A 594 -15.39 -8.48 1.73
C SER A 594 -15.31 -8.00 3.18
N SER A 595 -16.04 -8.70 4.04
CA SER A 595 -16.05 -8.49 5.47
C SER A 595 -14.65 -8.80 6.02
N ALA A 596 -14.08 -7.86 6.78
CA ALA A 596 -12.90 -8.01 7.65
C ALA A 596 -11.50 -7.55 7.17
N ARG A 597 -11.32 -6.88 6.03
CA ARG A 597 -10.01 -6.23 5.72
C ARG A 597 -10.09 -4.71 5.82
N ASN A 598 -9.15 -4.12 6.56
CA ASN A 598 -8.92 -2.67 6.57
C ASN A 598 -8.60 -2.21 5.14
N VAL A 599 -9.24 -1.13 4.68
CA VAL A 599 -8.99 -0.61 3.33
C VAL A 599 -7.70 0.18 3.39
N LEU A 600 -6.64 -0.33 2.77
CA LEU A 600 -5.36 0.36 2.69
C LEU A 600 -5.33 1.26 1.47
N VAL A 601 -4.95 2.52 1.66
CA VAL A 601 -4.87 3.56 0.63
C VAL A 601 -3.44 4.08 0.55
N PRO A 602 -2.86 4.24 -0.64
CA PRO A 602 -1.50 4.71 -0.80
C PRO A 602 -1.33 6.16 -0.31
N THR A 603 -0.19 6.43 0.30
CA THR A 603 0.17 7.74 0.87
C THR A 603 0.30 8.85 -0.18
N ASP A 604 0.53 8.49 -1.45
CA ASP A 604 0.62 9.43 -2.57
C ASP A 604 -0.75 9.84 -3.15
N LEU A 605 -1.88 9.36 -2.60
CA LEU A 605 -3.20 9.81 -3.00
C LEU A 605 -3.36 11.32 -2.72
N PRO A 606 -3.64 12.15 -3.74
CA PRO A 606 -3.77 13.59 -3.52
C PRO A 606 -4.93 13.93 -2.58
N ILE A 607 -4.70 14.83 -1.60
CA ILE A 607 -5.74 15.32 -0.68
C ILE A 607 -6.92 15.97 -1.44
N SER A 608 -6.66 16.50 -2.63
CA SER A 608 -7.68 17.06 -3.52
C SER A 608 -8.64 16.02 -4.09
N HIS A 609 -8.32 14.72 -4.03
CA HIS A 609 -9.19 13.66 -4.53
C HIS A 609 -10.52 13.62 -3.75
N GLU A 610 -11.66 13.49 -4.44
CA GLU A 610 -12.98 13.62 -3.81
C GLU A 610 -13.24 12.60 -2.70
N GLN A 611 -12.78 11.36 -2.90
CA GLN A 611 -12.93 10.26 -1.95
C GLN A 611 -11.78 10.19 -0.93
N HIS A 612 -10.90 11.20 -0.88
CA HIS A 612 -9.77 11.19 0.06
C HIS A 612 -10.27 11.19 1.53
N PRO A 613 -9.77 10.31 2.42
CA PRO A 613 -10.26 10.19 3.80
C PRO A 613 -10.24 11.51 4.58
N MET A 614 -9.15 12.27 4.43
CA MET A 614 -9.01 13.60 5.06
C MET A 614 -9.98 14.64 4.51
N ARG A 615 -10.26 14.57 3.20
CA ARG A 615 -11.24 15.47 2.58
C ARG A 615 -12.64 15.17 3.11
N ARG A 616 -13.00 13.90 3.31
CA ARG A 616 -14.31 13.51 3.87
C ARG A 616 -14.58 14.11 5.26
N ILE A 617 -13.54 14.32 6.08
CA ILE A 617 -13.71 14.97 7.40
C ILE A 617 -14.21 16.41 7.24
N PHE A 618 -13.66 17.17 6.30
CA PHE A 618 -13.92 18.60 6.17
C PHE A 618 -14.92 18.96 5.07
N ASP A 619 -15.11 18.13 4.04
CA ASP A 619 -15.98 18.37 2.88
C ASP A 619 -17.47 18.19 3.22
N ASN A 620 -17.94 18.98 4.19
CA ASN A 620 -19.30 19.03 4.67
C ASN A 620 -19.79 20.50 4.65
N PRO A 621 -20.80 20.84 3.81
CA PRO A 621 -21.26 22.21 3.68
C PRO A 621 -21.84 22.76 4.99
N ALA A 622 -22.50 21.92 5.79
CA ALA A 622 -23.02 22.34 7.09
C ALA A 622 -21.90 22.67 8.08
N LEU A 623 -20.79 21.93 8.02
CA LEU A 623 -19.61 22.18 8.85
C LEU A 623 -18.94 23.50 8.45
N HIS A 624 -18.75 23.76 7.15
CA HIS A 624 -18.20 25.02 6.66
C HIS A 624 -19.02 26.23 7.11
N ALA A 625 -20.35 26.17 6.93
CA ALA A 625 -21.24 27.22 7.42
C ALA A 625 -21.14 27.38 8.95
N ALA A 626 -21.06 26.27 9.68
CA ALA A 626 -20.95 26.31 11.14
C ALA A 626 -19.63 26.93 11.63
N ILE A 627 -18.50 26.58 11.01
CA ILE A 627 -17.18 27.16 11.28
C ILE A 627 -17.21 28.68 11.09
N VAL A 628 -17.83 29.16 10.01
CA VAL A 628 -18.01 30.61 9.76
C VAL A 628 -18.82 31.24 10.89
N ARG A 629 -19.99 30.67 11.25
CA ARG A 629 -20.83 31.19 12.35
C ARG A 629 -20.11 31.24 13.68
N TRP A 630 -19.40 30.17 14.04
CA TRP A 630 -18.71 30.07 15.33
C TRP A 630 -17.47 30.96 15.39
N GLY A 631 -16.71 31.05 14.30
CA GLY A 631 -15.59 31.97 14.18
C GLY A 631 -16.04 33.43 14.31
N PHE A 632 -17.16 33.79 13.65
CA PHE A 632 -17.76 35.11 13.77
C PHE A 632 -18.21 35.43 15.21
N LYS A 633 -18.86 34.47 15.89
CA LYS A 633 -19.29 34.62 17.28
C LYS A 633 -18.11 34.77 18.24
N ALA A 634 -17.06 33.96 18.06
CA ALA A 634 -15.85 34.02 18.88
C ALA A 634 -15.12 35.37 18.71
N GLY A 635 -15.07 35.88 17.47
CA GLY A 635 -14.53 37.20 17.16
C GLY A 635 -15.31 38.35 17.77
N GLY A 636 -16.64 38.29 17.70
CA GLY A 636 -17.52 39.31 18.29
C GLY A 636 -17.42 39.39 19.81
N SER A 637 -17.20 38.26 20.49
CA SER A 637 -16.96 38.24 21.95
C SER A 637 -15.61 38.86 22.34
N GLN A 638 -14.55 38.65 21.55
CA GLN A 638 -13.24 39.28 21.80
C GLN A 638 -13.25 40.79 21.55
N CYS A 639 -14.09 41.28 20.62
CA CYS A 639 -14.27 42.70 20.35
C CYS A 639 -15.03 43.45 21.47
N LEU A 640 -15.65 42.73 22.42
CA LEU A 640 -16.45 43.30 23.52
C LEU A 640 -15.71 43.33 24.87
N ASP A 641 -14.47 42.81 24.95
CA ASP A 641 -13.62 42.83 26.14
C ASP A 641 -12.46 43.83 25.97
N PRO A 642 -12.64 45.13 26.29
CA PRO A 642 -11.60 46.15 26.14
C PRO A 642 -10.45 46.03 27.15
N ALA A 643 -10.45 45.02 28.03
CA ALA A 643 -9.50 44.89 29.14
C ALA A 643 -8.24 44.07 28.82
N LYS A 644 -8.07 43.57 27.58
CA LYS A 644 -6.89 42.77 27.18
C LYS A 644 -5.94 43.44 26.17
N ASP A 645 -6.23 44.68 25.76
CA ASP A 645 -5.42 45.41 24.76
C ASP A 645 -4.24 46.20 25.34
N VAL A 646 -3.65 45.74 26.45
CA VAL A 646 -2.35 46.26 26.92
C VAL A 646 -1.42 45.10 27.24
N SER A 647 -0.79 44.54 26.21
CA SER A 647 0.63 44.17 26.15
C SER A 647 0.85 43.03 25.16
N SER A 648 1.45 43.35 24.02
CA SER A 648 2.77 42.85 23.60
C SER A 648 2.94 43.12 22.11
N ASP A 649 3.92 43.95 21.79
CA ASP A 649 4.55 43.99 20.48
C ASP A 649 5.11 42.61 20.18
N SER A 650 4.40 41.88 19.31
CA SER A 650 4.97 40.75 18.57
C SER A 650 4.26 40.69 17.23
N GLU A 651 5.01 41.00 16.18
CA GLU A 651 4.66 40.76 14.79
C GLU A 651 4.57 39.24 14.54
N ALA A 652 3.46 38.62 14.98
CA ALA A 652 3.13 37.23 14.68
C ALA A 652 1.61 37.05 14.55
N THR A 653 1.10 37.25 13.33
CA THR A 653 -0.02 36.54 12.67
C THR A 653 -1.37 36.34 13.39
N GLY A 654 -1.68 37.03 14.50
CA GLY A 654 -2.84 36.70 15.35
C GLY A 654 -3.99 37.71 15.44
N GLY A 655 -3.73 39.02 15.43
CA GLY A 655 -4.69 40.00 16.00
C GLY A 655 -5.74 40.60 15.05
N GLY A 656 -5.57 40.54 13.73
CA GLY A 656 -6.34 41.40 12.79
C GLY A 656 -7.67 40.85 12.25
N PHE A 657 -8.03 39.59 12.53
CA PHE A 657 -9.15 38.90 11.86
C PHE A 657 -10.20 38.35 12.82
N SER A 658 -10.40 38.96 13.99
CA SER A 658 -11.32 38.44 15.01
C SER A 658 -12.67 38.00 14.43
N LEU A 659 -13.33 38.86 13.64
CA LEU A 659 -14.63 38.57 13.01
C LEU A 659 -14.59 37.57 11.83
N ALA A 660 -13.48 37.45 11.11
CA ALA A 660 -13.34 36.53 9.96
C ALA A 660 -12.53 35.27 10.28
N ARG A 661 -12.33 34.98 11.57
CA ARG A 661 -11.50 33.88 12.04
C ARG A 661 -11.89 32.52 11.44
N GLY A 662 -13.19 32.25 11.29
CA GLY A 662 -13.69 31.04 10.63
C GLY A 662 -13.40 30.97 9.12
N VAL A 663 -13.45 32.11 8.43
CA VAL A 663 -13.10 32.19 7.00
C VAL A 663 -11.60 32.00 6.81
N ARG A 664 -10.78 32.58 7.70
CA ARG A 664 -9.33 32.36 7.72
C ARG A 664 -8.98 30.89 7.92
N LEU A 665 -9.62 30.20 8.87
CA LEU A 665 -9.40 28.77 9.07
C LEU A 665 -9.68 27.98 7.79
N LEU A 666 -10.83 28.21 7.15
CA LEU A 666 -11.18 27.54 5.89
C LEU A 666 -10.22 27.87 4.74
N ALA A 667 -9.67 29.09 4.70
CA ALA A 667 -8.64 29.46 3.73
C ALA A 667 -7.32 28.70 3.96
N VAL A 668 -6.87 28.60 5.22
CA VAL A 668 -5.68 27.81 5.59
C VAL A 668 -5.87 26.32 5.26
N LEU A 669 -7.06 25.77 5.50
CA LEU A 669 -7.38 24.39 5.10
C LEU A 669 -7.36 24.23 3.58
N ASN A 670 -7.77 25.26 2.83
CA ASN A 670 -7.72 25.25 1.37
C ASN A 670 -6.31 25.30 0.80
N ASP A 671 -5.40 26.02 1.43
CA ASP A 671 -3.98 26.01 1.05
C ASP A 671 -3.35 24.62 1.25
N ARG A 672 -3.97 23.77 2.09
CA ARG A 672 -3.60 22.37 2.33
C ARG A 672 -4.41 21.36 1.50
N GLY A 673 -5.17 21.82 0.50
CA GLY A 673 -5.88 20.95 -0.45
C GLY A 673 -7.34 20.63 -0.12
N ILE A 674 -7.91 21.15 0.98
CA ILE A 674 -9.33 20.98 1.33
C ILE A 674 -10.19 21.99 0.53
N PRO A 675 -11.29 21.58 -0.14
CA PRO A 675 -12.03 22.48 -1.01
C PRO A 675 -12.69 23.66 -0.28
N PHE A 676 -12.36 24.90 -0.65
CA PHE A 676 -13.08 26.08 -0.16
C PHE A 676 -14.42 26.27 -0.86
N ARG A 677 -15.53 25.94 -0.20
CA ARG A 677 -16.91 26.13 -0.71
C ARG A 677 -17.35 27.59 -0.66
N THR A 678 -16.91 28.38 -1.64
CA THR A 678 -17.13 29.83 -1.71
C THR A 678 -18.60 30.24 -1.54
N SER A 679 -19.54 29.56 -2.22
CA SER A 679 -20.97 29.89 -2.15
C SER A 679 -21.55 29.76 -0.74
N VAL A 680 -21.28 28.64 -0.08
CA VAL A 680 -21.76 28.34 1.28
C VAL A 680 -21.14 29.31 2.30
N VAL A 681 -19.85 29.58 2.16
CA VAL A 681 -19.14 30.52 3.04
C VAL A 681 -19.66 31.94 2.86
N GLN A 682 -19.84 32.39 1.62
CA GLN A 682 -20.37 33.71 1.29
C GLN A 682 -21.78 33.90 1.85
N GLU A 683 -22.67 32.93 1.62
CA GLU A 683 -24.05 32.99 2.11
C GLU A 683 -24.11 33.12 3.64
N GLU A 684 -23.30 32.34 4.37
CA GLU A 684 -23.31 32.40 5.83
C GLU A 684 -22.62 33.65 6.38
N VAL A 685 -21.57 34.18 5.71
CA VAL A 685 -21.00 35.48 6.06
C VAL A 685 -22.06 36.58 5.91
N VAL A 686 -22.81 36.61 4.80
CA VAL A 686 -23.90 37.56 4.58
C VAL A 686 -24.97 37.43 5.67
N LYS A 687 -25.36 36.21 6.05
CA LYS A 687 -26.30 35.98 7.16
C LYS A 687 -25.77 36.51 8.50
N CYS A 688 -24.48 36.31 8.81
CA CYS A 688 -23.86 36.81 10.04
C CYS A 688 -23.79 38.35 10.07
N LEU A 689 -23.44 38.98 8.95
CA LEU A 689 -23.44 40.43 8.80
C LEU A 689 -24.86 41.01 8.89
N ALA A 690 -25.84 40.41 8.22
CA ALA A 690 -27.24 40.82 8.30
C ALA A 690 -27.77 40.76 9.74
N ARG A 691 -27.45 39.69 10.48
CA ARG A 691 -27.84 39.55 11.90
C ARG A 691 -27.21 40.61 12.81
N THR A 692 -26.00 41.08 12.52
CA THR A 692 -25.30 42.05 13.36
C THR A 692 -25.65 43.50 13.01
N TYR A 693 -25.56 43.86 11.74
CA TYR A 693 -25.78 45.23 11.27
C TYR A 693 -27.25 45.60 11.15
N LEU A 694 -28.12 44.67 10.71
CA LEU A 694 -29.54 45.00 10.48
C LEU A 694 -30.41 44.77 11.73
N SER A 695 -30.09 43.81 12.62
CA SER A 695 -30.88 43.55 13.85
C SER A 695 -31.05 44.77 14.75
N ARG A 696 -30.11 45.72 14.70
CA ARG A 696 -30.11 46.95 15.50
C ARG A 696 -31.12 48.02 15.05
N VAL A 697 -31.70 47.92 13.85
CA VAL A 697 -32.67 48.92 13.33
C VAL A 697 -34.05 48.82 14.01
N SER A 698 -34.32 47.76 14.78
CA SER A 698 -35.60 47.51 15.46
C SER A 698 -35.50 47.74 16.99
N GLY A 699 -35.33 49.00 17.42
CA GLY A 699 -35.83 49.49 18.71
C GLY A 699 -35.18 49.01 20.02
N ALA A 700 -33.86 49.13 20.19
CA ALA A 700 -33.25 49.21 21.54
C ALA A 700 -31.93 50.01 21.54
N PRO A 701 -31.76 51.03 22.42
CA PRO A 701 -30.54 51.80 22.52
C PRO A 701 -29.56 51.08 23.45
N ARG A 702 -28.67 50.26 22.90
CA ARG A 702 -27.44 49.84 23.60
C ARG A 702 -26.23 49.95 22.68
N MET A 703 -25.41 50.95 23.02
CA MET A 703 -23.99 51.18 22.68
C MET A 703 -23.63 51.24 21.18
N ASN A 704 -23.52 52.47 20.69
CA ASN A 704 -23.17 52.88 19.33
C ASN A 704 -21.65 52.93 19.04
N ALA A 705 -20.76 52.29 19.82
CA ALA A 705 -19.34 52.64 19.76
C ALA A 705 -18.39 51.72 18.95
N ASP A 706 -18.58 50.39 18.88
CA ASP A 706 -17.41 49.52 18.58
C ASP A 706 -17.52 48.60 17.34
N LEU A 707 -18.43 48.84 16.39
CA LEU A 707 -18.47 48.05 15.14
C LEU A 707 -17.69 48.72 14.01
N PRO A 708 -16.75 48.02 13.34
CA PRO A 708 -15.99 48.57 12.23
C PRO A 708 -16.91 48.92 11.04
N PRO A 709 -16.51 49.87 10.16
CA PRO A 709 -17.26 50.18 8.95
C PRO A 709 -17.48 48.94 8.07
N LEU A 710 -18.63 48.89 7.36
CA LEU A 710 -18.96 47.76 6.49
C LEU A 710 -17.91 47.53 5.39
N LYS A 711 -17.32 48.62 4.85
CA LYS A 711 -16.21 48.56 3.88
C LYS A 711 -14.97 47.90 4.48
N SER A 712 -14.56 48.29 5.68
CA SER A 712 -13.42 47.70 6.39
C SER A 712 -13.67 46.22 6.72
N THR A 713 -14.92 45.87 7.08
CA THR A 713 -15.32 44.48 7.33
C THR A 713 -15.26 43.64 6.06
N LEU A 714 -15.72 44.17 4.92
CA LEU A 714 -15.62 43.53 3.61
C LEU A 714 -14.16 43.26 3.23
N GLU A 715 -13.28 44.25 3.38
CA GLU A 715 -11.85 44.10 3.10
C GLU A 715 -11.21 43.04 3.99
N LEU A 716 -11.60 43.00 5.28
CA LEU A 716 -11.14 41.99 6.23
C LEU A 716 -11.54 40.58 5.80
N PHE A 717 -12.80 40.34 5.40
CA PHE A 717 -13.26 39.02 4.93
C PHE A 717 -12.59 38.60 3.62
N ASN A 718 -12.41 39.52 2.67
CA ASN A 718 -11.70 39.23 1.42
C ASN A 718 -10.23 38.89 1.68
N LYS A 719 -9.56 39.62 2.58
CA LYS A 719 -8.18 39.34 3.00
C LYS A 719 -8.08 38.00 3.74
N ALA A 720 -9.03 37.69 4.63
CA ALA A 720 -9.07 36.42 5.35
C ALA A 720 -9.31 35.21 4.42
N ALA A 721 -10.08 35.38 3.34
CA ALA A 721 -10.31 34.35 2.34
C ALA A 721 -9.18 34.21 1.30
N ALA A 722 -8.21 35.15 1.31
CA ALA A 722 -7.20 35.34 0.26
C ALA A 722 -7.79 35.45 -1.16
N ARG A 723 -9.05 35.88 -1.28
CA ARG A 723 -9.80 35.98 -2.55
C ARG A 723 -10.96 36.96 -2.41
N ARG A 724 -11.55 37.37 -3.54
CA ARG A 724 -12.78 38.18 -3.54
C ARG A 724 -13.98 37.30 -3.17
N LEU A 725 -14.35 37.30 -1.89
CA LEU A 725 -15.46 36.52 -1.34
C LEU A 725 -16.76 37.32 -1.37
N LEU A 726 -16.72 38.60 -1.00
CA LEU A 726 -17.89 39.46 -0.90
C LEU A 726 -17.98 40.42 -2.11
N PRO A 727 -19.21 40.71 -2.60
CA PRO A 727 -19.45 41.70 -3.65
C PRO A 727 -19.28 43.13 -3.11
N ASP A 728 -19.47 44.14 -3.97
CA ASP A 728 -19.33 45.55 -3.57
C ASP A 728 -20.36 45.96 -2.50
N VAL A 729 -20.10 47.06 -1.79
CA VAL A 729 -20.85 47.47 -0.58
C VAL A 729 -22.35 47.62 -0.84
N ALA A 730 -22.75 48.16 -1.99
CA ALA A 730 -24.16 48.34 -2.36
C ALA A 730 -24.87 46.99 -2.55
N GLU A 731 -24.28 46.10 -3.34
CA GLU A 731 -24.80 44.74 -3.59
C GLU A 731 -24.81 43.88 -2.31
N LEU A 732 -23.79 44.06 -1.45
CA LEU A 732 -23.74 43.40 -0.15
C LEU A 732 -24.89 43.84 0.77
N GLN A 733 -25.26 45.12 0.76
CA GLN A 733 -26.41 45.62 1.52
C GLN A 733 -27.72 44.98 1.03
N ASP A 734 -27.92 44.89 -0.28
CA ASP A 734 -29.10 44.25 -0.86
C ASP A 734 -29.18 42.77 -0.44
N LEU A 735 -28.09 42.01 -0.57
CA LEU A 735 -28.02 40.61 -0.14
C LEU A 735 -28.28 40.44 1.37
N MET A 736 -27.78 41.36 2.20
CA MET A 736 -28.05 41.35 3.64
C MET A 736 -29.54 41.57 3.95
N THR A 737 -30.21 42.48 3.24
CA THR A 737 -31.65 42.72 3.42
C THR A 737 -32.48 41.52 2.97
N GLU A 738 -32.12 40.89 1.86
CA GLU A 738 -32.77 39.68 1.35
C GLU A 738 -32.60 38.49 2.31
N ALA A 739 -31.38 38.25 2.79
CA ALA A 739 -31.09 37.19 3.75
C ALA A 739 -31.89 37.35 5.05
N ARG A 740 -32.06 38.59 5.53
CA ARG A 740 -32.90 38.89 6.70
C ARG A 740 -34.39 38.73 6.42
N GLY A 741 -34.83 39.08 5.21
CA GLY A 741 -36.19 38.86 4.74
C GLY A 741 -36.56 37.38 4.74
N LYS A 742 -35.67 36.51 4.26
CA LYS A 742 -35.82 35.04 4.29
C LYS A 742 -35.85 34.50 5.73
N GLN A 743 -34.92 34.95 6.57
CA GLN A 743 -34.83 34.52 7.97
C GLN A 743 -36.08 34.90 8.81
N ARG A 744 -36.75 36.02 8.51
CA ARG A 744 -38.02 36.41 9.14
C ARG A 744 -39.23 35.60 8.66
N ARG A 745 -39.17 35.00 7.47
CA ARG A 745 -40.24 34.18 6.89
C ARG A 745 -40.13 32.69 7.23
N GLY A 746 -39.08 32.28 7.96
CA GLY A 746 -38.87 30.88 8.34
C GLY A 746 -38.52 29.97 7.16
N LEU A 747 -37.97 30.53 6.08
CA LEU A 747 -37.50 29.83 4.88
C LEU A 747 -35.98 29.67 4.90
#